data_AF-A0A662TTQ8-F1
#
_entry.id   AF-A0A662TTQ8-F1
#
_cell.length_a   1.000
_cell.length_b   1.000
_cell.length_c   1.000
_cell.angle_alpha   90.00
_cell.angle_beta   90.00
_cell.angle_gamma   90.00
#
_symmetry.space_group_name_H-M   'P 1'
#
loop_
_entity.id
_entity.type
_entity.pdbx_description
1 polymer ?
#
loop_
_entity_poly.entity_id
_entity_poly.type
_entity_poly.pdbx_seq_one_letter_code
_entity_poly.pdbx_strand_id
1 'polypeptide(L)'
;MTLNTSTPWHKASFDRFLRDKLPQLLADRVPLAGYQVEPIDRYTCRIKVILASASGDVEIEYTVPQPDGEGVFVIEGKRRVVIPIASQEELDLADIRCIGEQLYDFIEERLGKAPPDLSWDISLAKAWVPLDTWVKEFMELTSYDLDQTNWLATRTHLRRLYVPNRKKAFTPGDFGRTCPFETPEGPNIGRILTIAMGAEIRDGKLVVVDERPEAALGLGASMVPFLEHDEPNRVLMGINMMRQWMVPPDPEPALVQTGSEPDAPDFWCGRNLLTAFISLGVDTFEDGIVISESCAKRLNYPHPVEPGDKLSNRHGTKGVVSRILPDDQMPHLADGTPVELVFSFIGLHTRMNLGQLREAVMGRIAQVEGKPVVVPPFQAPSEAEIRECLKKAGLPEDGMEILILNGKELQRPSTVGWVYWGRLYHTARDKIHASPSGPPQRQDELEYYALRDVGAFENLAEHFNTRAAERPDADTLVARVASGPVKQAGPPTPKFSDLVRRLAVAGIRAELQGEKLRFRFSKPQGATLKFARPIPHPWLLDQEVREVGVFEELPEYGALVEVNAKMERMLTTQAPECLTQKTIVHLEACVRKFFDALLSPAHLRFSAQVLFSGRTVIAPGADLRIDQVGLAEEIAWKLFGPMVLRELGDEVEVRARSQRAAQVLDKIMERSWVIVYRAPALTPTTFVAFRPVRRPEHVIRLHSLVCRMMNADFDGGQIAV
;
A
#
# COMPACT_ATOMS: atom_id res chain seq x y z
N MET A 1 -24.26 -21.12 -14.17
CA MET A 1 -24.64 -20.60 -12.84
C MET A 1 -24.73 -19.09 -12.98
N THR A 2 -25.77 -18.42 -12.47
CA THR A 2 -25.85 -16.96 -12.60
C THR A 2 -25.01 -16.31 -11.50
N LEU A 3 -23.95 -15.60 -11.89
CA LEU A 3 -23.07 -14.88 -10.96
C LEU A 3 -23.86 -13.79 -10.23
N ASN A 4 -23.99 -13.87 -8.90
CA ASN A 4 -24.60 -12.80 -8.11
C ASN A 4 -23.57 -11.72 -7.78
N THR A 5 -23.56 -10.64 -8.56
CA THR A 5 -22.68 -9.49 -8.34
C THR A 5 -23.34 -8.37 -7.53
N SER A 6 -24.62 -8.51 -7.18
CA SER A 6 -25.40 -7.44 -6.58
C SER A 6 -25.03 -7.20 -5.10
N THR A 7 -25.09 -5.93 -4.68
CA THR A 7 -24.80 -5.49 -3.31
C THR A 7 -25.90 -4.55 -2.77
N PRO A 8 -27.18 -4.98 -2.80
CA PRO A 8 -28.32 -4.09 -2.54
C PRO A 8 -28.41 -3.60 -1.09
N TRP A 9 -27.74 -4.28 -0.15
CA TRP A 9 -27.84 -4.03 1.28
C TRP A 9 -27.41 -2.63 1.70
N HIS A 10 -26.47 -2.01 0.99
CA HIS A 10 -26.05 -0.63 1.28
C HIS A 10 -27.17 0.37 1.02
N LYS A 11 -27.80 0.29 -0.15
CA LYS A 11 -28.92 1.16 -0.52
C LYS A 11 -30.13 0.87 0.34
N ALA A 12 -30.46 -0.41 0.56
CA ALA A 12 -31.57 -0.80 1.42
C ALA A 12 -31.41 -0.28 2.86
N SER A 13 -30.21 -0.40 3.43
CA SER A 13 -29.87 0.14 4.76
C SER A 13 -30.01 1.67 4.80
N PHE A 14 -29.46 2.38 3.82
CA PHE A 14 -29.56 3.84 3.73
C PHE A 14 -31.01 4.33 3.61
N ASP A 15 -31.81 3.66 2.76
CA ASP A 15 -33.22 4.03 2.55
C ASP A 15 -34.08 3.75 3.78
N ARG A 16 -33.80 2.67 4.51
CA ARG A 16 -34.44 2.38 5.80
C ARG A 16 -34.05 3.43 6.85
N PHE A 17 -32.78 3.83 6.88
CA PHE A 17 -32.33 4.91 7.76
C PHE A 17 -33.09 6.21 7.50
N LEU A 18 -33.16 6.66 6.24
CA LEU A 18 -33.85 7.90 5.89
C LEU A 18 -35.35 7.84 6.12
N ARG A 19 -36.02 6.73 5.77
CA ARG A 19 -37.49 6.65 5.88
C ARG A 19 -37.99 6.42 7.29
N ASP A 20 -37.29 5.60 8.07
CA ASP A 20 -37.82 5.09 9.34
C ASP A 20 -37.02 5.60 10.55
N LYS A 21 -35.68 5.47 10.50
CA LYS A 21 -34.84 5.66 11.70
C LYS A 21 -34.51 7.12 12.00
N LEU A 22 -34.13 7.90 10.98
CA LEU A 22 -33.82 9.30 11.14
C LEU A 22 -35.03 10.14 11.62
N PRO A 23 -36.23 10.04 11.01
CA PRO A 23 -37.39 10.79 11.51
C PRO A 23 -37.78 10.38 12.93
N GLN A 24 -37.65 9.10 13.29
CA GLN A 24 -37.90 8.65 14.66
C GLN A 24 -36.90 9.26 15.66
N LEU A 25 -35.60 9.21 15.33
CA LEU A 25 -34.56 9.84 16.15
C LEU A 25 -34.79 11.36 16.31
N LEU A 26 -35.18 12.04 15.24
CA LEU A 26 -35.51 13.46 15.29
C LEU A 26 -36.73 13.70 16.18
N ALA A 27 -37.81 12.94 16.04
CA ALA A 27 -39.02 13.08 16.85
C ALA A 27 -38.76 12.87 18.36
N ASP A 28 -37.83 11.96 18.71
CA ASP A 28 -37.46 11.69 20.10
C ASP A 28 -36.63 12.83 20.75
N ARG A 29 -36.00 13.68 19.92
CA ARG A 29 -35.00 14.67 20.35
C ARG A 29 -35.41 16.12 20.13
N VAL A 30 -36.22 16.42 19.12
CA VAL A 30 -36.70 17.77 18.76
C VAL A 30 -38.21 17.73 18.48
N PRO A 31 -38.93 18.87 18.55
CA PRO A 31 -40.38 18.90 18.31
C PRO A 31 -40.69 18.80 16.81
N LEU A 32 -40.49 17.61 16.24
CA LEU A 32 -40.69 17.33 14.82
C LEU A 32 -42.17 17.42 14.44
N ALA A 33 -42.52 18.35 13.56
CA ALA A 33 -43.85 18.53 13.00
C ALA A 33 -44.00 17.89 11.61
N GLY A 34 -42.91 17.74 10.87
CA GLY A 34 -42.92 17.16 9.53
C GLY A 34 -41.54 16.73 9.05
N TYR A 35 -41.52 15.73 8.18
CA TYR A 35 -40.30 15.17 7.60
C TYR A 35 -40.58 14.66 6.18
N GLN A 36 -39.75 15.04 5.22
CA GLN A 36 -39.86 14.58 3.82
C GLN A 36 -38.47 14.34 3.23
N VAL A 37 -38.39 13.36 2.33
CA VAL A 37 -37.16 13.02 1.58
C VAL A 37 -37.50 12.91 0.12
N GLU A 38 -36.75 13.62 -0.73
CA GLU A 38 -36.94 13.64 -2.18
C GLU A 38 -35.61 13.38 -2.89
N PRO A 39 -35.51 12.40 -3.80
CA PRO A 39 -34.31 12.23 -4.61
C PRO A 39 -34.15 13.42 -5.57
N ILE A 40 -32.95 14.00 -5.65
CA ILE A 40 -32.63 15.06 -6.61
C ILE A 40 -32.07 14.42 -7.88
N ASP A 41 -31.09 13.52 -7.71
CA ASP A 41 -30.48 12.73 -8.77
C ASP A 41 -30.04 11.35 -8.25
N ARG A 42 -29.25 10.60 -9.03
CA ARG A 42 -28.76 9.26 -8.66
C ARG A 42 -27.94 9.23 -7.36
N TYR A 43 -27.22 10.29 -7.04
CA TYR A 43 -26.25 10.36 -5.94
C TYR A 43 -26.55 11.45 -4.91
N THR A 44 -27.63 12.21 -5.07
CA THR A 44 -28.05 13.23 -4.10
C THR A 44 -29.55 13.16 -3.78
N CYS A 45 -29.91 13.46 -2.53
CA CYS A 45 -31.29 13.64 -2.09
C CYS A 45 -31.45 14.88 -1.23
N ARG A 46 -32.67 15.41 -1.19
CA ARG A 46 -33.11 16.49 -0.33
C ARG A 46 -33.81 15.92 0.88
N ILE A 47 -33.45 16.39 2.07
CA ILE A 47 -34.15 16.10 3.32
C ILE A 47 -34.76 17.40 3.83
N LYS A 48 -36.06 17.37 4.11
CA LYS A 48 -36.82 18.49 4.63
C LYS A 48 -37.32 18.15 6.03
N VAL A 49 -37.00 19.02 7.00
CA VAL A 49 -37.34 18.87 8.41
C VAL A 49 -38.15 20.08 8.83
N ILE A 50 -39.31 19.84 9.45
CA ILE A 50 -40.22 20.87 9.95
C ILE A 50 -40.31 20.72 11.47
N LEU A 51 -39.96 21.76 12.22
CA LEU A 51 -40.02 21.79 13.68
C LEU A 51 -41.17 22.69 14.14
N ALA A 52 -41.97 22.21 15.09
CA ALA A 52 -43.00 23.03 15.73
C ALA A 52 -42.37 24.10 16.63
N SER A 53 -42.86 25.34 16.53
CA SER A 53 -42.44 26.46 17.37
C SER A 53 -43.65 27.30 17.80
N ALA A 54 -43.54 27.99 18.94
CA ALA A 54 -44.61 28.86 19.44
C ALA A 54 -44.94 30.03 18.49
N SER A 55 -44.02 30.42 17.61
CA SER A 55 -44.16 31.46 16.59
C SER A 55 -44.56 30.94 15.21
N GLY A 56 -44.82 29.64 15.05
CA GLY A 56 -45.10 28.96 13.79
C GLY A 56 -43.99 28.00 13.36
N ASP A 57 -44.33 27.01 12.55
CA ASP A 57 -43.41 25.94 12.15
C ASP A 57 -42.17 26.47 11.41
N VAL A 58 -41.00 25.93 11.76
CA VAL A 58 -39.72 26.25 11.13
C VAL A 58 -39.32 25.13 10.20
N GLU A 59 -39.13 25.49 8.94
CA GLU A 59 -38.75 24.56 7.87
C GLU A 59 -37.27 24.69 7.52
N ILE A 60 -36.59 23.54 7.40
CA ILE A 60 -35.18 23.44 7.04
C ILE A 60 -35.00 22.40 5.96
N GLU A 61 -34.18 22.72 4.97
CA GLU A 61 -33.81 21.81 3.90
C GLU A 61 -32.31 21.54 3.89
N TYR A 62 -31.96 20.27 3.68
CA TYR A 62 -30.60 19.77 3.57
C TYR A 62 -30.45 19.05 2.23
N THR A 63 -29.29 19.21 1.60
CA THR A 63 -28.90 18.40 0.43
C THR A 63 -27.79 17.47 0.88
N VAL A 64 -28.04 16.16 0.81
CA VAL A 64 -27.09 15.14 1.28
C VAL A 64 -26.77 14.13 0.18
N PRO A 65 -25.56 13.55 0.19
CA PRO A 65 -25.22 12.48 -0.73
C PRO A 65 -26.02 11.21 -0.40
N GLN A 66 -26.37 10.43 -1.44
CA GLN A 66 -27.00 9.12 -1.32
C GLN A 66 -26.26 8.07 -2.17
N PRO A 67 -26.32 6.78 -1.80
CA PRO A 67 -25.75 5.72 -2.62
C PRO A 67 -26.67 5.38 -3.80
N ASP A 68 -26.07 4.88 -4.87
CA ASP A 68 -26.80 4.18 -5.93
C ASP A 68 -27.24 2.77 -5.50
N GLY A 69 -27.85 2.01 -6.41
CA GLY A 69 -28.35 0.66 -6.14
C GLY A 69 -27.29 -0.36 -5.69
N GLU A 70 -26.01 -0.09 -5.96
CA GLU A 70 -24.89 -0.95 -5.58
C GLU A 70 -24.22 -0.49 -4.28
N GLY A 71 -24.64 0.64 -3.70
CA GLY A 71 -24.05 1.22 -2.51
C GLY A 71 -22.96 2.26 -2.75
N VAL A 72 -22.81 2.75 -3.99
CA VAL A 72 -21.74 3.70 -4.36
C VAL A 72 -22.22 5.14 -4.24
N PHE A 73 -21.40 5.96 -3.59
CA PHE A 73 -21.56 7.41 -3.51
C PHE A 73 -20.69 8.11 -4.54
N VAL A 74 -21.11 9.30 -4.98
CA VAL A 74 -20.24 10.25 -5.70
C VAL A 74 -20.13 11.52 -4.87
N ILE A 75 -18.94 11.79 -4.34
CA ILE A 75 -18.65 12.95 -3.50
C ILE A 75 -17.46 13.68 -4.11
N GLU A 76 -17.63 14.95 -4.46
CA GLU A 76 -16.60 15.78 -5.09
C GLU A 76 -15.99 15.11 -6.34
N GLY A 77 -16.82 14.44 -7.14
CA GLY A 77 -16.40 13.72 -8.35
C GLY A 77 -15.72 12.36 -8.09
N LYS A 78 -15.48 11.98 -6.83
CA LYS A 78 -14.90 10.69 -6.46
C LYS A 78 -15.97 9.67 -6.11
N ARG A 79 -15.80 8.44 -6.60
CA ARG A 79 -16.65 7.31 -6.24
C ARG A 79 -16.19 6.74 -4.90
N ARG A 80 -17.08 6.66 -3.92
CA ARG A 80 -16.76 6.22 -2.56
C ARG A 80 -17.75 5.17 -2.06
N VAL A 81 -17.32 4.35 -1.11
CA VAL A 81 -18.12 3.29 -0.49
C VAL A 81 -17.89 3.28 1.02
N VAL A 82 -18.92 2.92 1.78
CA VAL A 82 -18.82 2.66 3.23
C VAL A 82 -18.86 1.16 3.45
N ILE A 83 -17.82 0.61 4.10
CA ILE A 83 -17.70 -0.82 4.34
C ILE A 83 -18.59 -1.20 5.55
N PRO A 84 -19.44 -2.25 5.47
CA PRO A 84 -20.21 -2.74 6.60
C PRO A 84 -19.31 -3.24 7.74
N ILE A 85 -19.77 -3.10 8.97
CA ILE A 85 -19.02 -3.48 10.18
C ILE A 85 -19.78 -4.58 10.92
N ALA A 86 -19.12 -5.70 11.17
CA ALA A 86 -19.62 -6.73 12.07
C ALA A 86 -19.37 -6.34 13.53
N SER A 87 -20.34 -6.60 14.40
CA SER A 87 -20.24 -6.34 15.85
C SER A 87 -19.28 -7.30 16.59
N GLN A 88 -19.08 -8.51 16.08
CA GLN A 88 -18.24 -9.54 16.70
C GLN A 88 -17.68 -10.52 15.65
N GLU A 89 -16.74 -11.40 16.08
CA GLU A 89 -16.05 -12.33 15.17
C GLU A 89 -16.87 -13.56 14.74
N GLU A 90 -17.83 -14.02 15.56
CA GLU A 90 -18.75 -15.10 15.20
C GLU A 90 -19.90 -14.54 14.34
N LEU A 91 -19.75 -14.66 13.01
CA LEU A 91 -20.57 -13.95 12.03
C LEU A 91 -22.02 -14.44 11.92
N ASP A 92 -22.32 -15.66 12.38
CA ASP A 92 -23.67 -16.21 12.47
C ASP A 92 -24.50 -15.54 13.58
N LEU A 93 -23.83 -15.00 14.61
CA LEU A 93 -24.44 -14.26 15.71
C LEU A 93 -24.30 -12.74 15.56
N ALA A 94 -23.35 -12.27 14.75
CA ALA A 94 -23.04 -10.86 14.59
C ALA A 94 -24.20 -10.04 14.02
N ASP A 95 -24.40 -8.85 14.59
CA ASP A 95 -25.07 -7.74 13.90
C ASP A 95 -24.10 -7.09 12.91
N ILE A 96 -24.59 -6.85 11.70
CA ILE A 96 -23.90 -6.22 10.58
C ILE A 96 -24.47 -4.83 10.39
N ARG A 97 -23.63 -3.82 10.66
CA ARG A 97 -23.99 -2.42 10.51
C ARG A 97 -23.57 -1.94 9.13
N CYS A 98 -24.54 -1.81 8.22
CA CYS A 98 -24.34 -1.13 6.96
C CYS A 98 -24.37 0.40 7.17
N ILE A 99 -24.34 1.15 6.08
CA ILE A 99 -24.19 2.61 6.15
C ILE A 99 -25.32 3.30 6.93
N GLY A 100 -26.58 2.87 6.77
CA GLY A 100 -27.71 3.49 7.46
C GLY A 100 -27.62 3.31 8.97
N GLU A 101 -27.22 2.14 9.44
CA GLU A 101 -26.98 1.89 10.87
C GLU A 101 -25.78 2.70 11.38
N GLN A 102 -24.69 2.79 10.60
CA GLN A 102 -23.52 3.59 10.99
C GLN A 102 -23.82 5.10 11.04
N LEU A 103 -24.63 5.62 10.10
CA LEU A 103 -25.08 7.01 10.10
C LEU A 103 -26.01 7.30 11.28
N TYR A 104 -26.91 6.36 11.59
CA TYR A 104 -27.77 6.46 12.77
C TYR A 104 -26.93 6.62 14.04
N ASP A 105 -25.99 5.69 14.28
CA ASP A 105 -25.10 5.73 15.46
C ASP A 105 -24.34 7.07 15.52
N PHE A 106 -23.80 7.53 14.39
CA PHE A 106 -23.04 8.78 14.31
C PHE A 106 -23.87 10.02 14.67
N ILE A 107 -25.12 10.10 14.21
CA ILE A 107 -26.02 11.23 14.47
C ILE A 107 -26.60 11.15 15.89
N GLU A 108 -26.98 9.96 16.36
CA GLU A 108 -27.54 9.76 17.70
C GLU A 108 -26.58 10.22 18.81
N GLU A 109 -25.29 9.95 18.66
CA GLU A 109 -24.25 10.41 19.62
C GLU A 109 -24.13 11.93 19.70
N ARG A 110 -24.52 12.66 18.63
CA ARG A 110 -24.37 14.12 18.50
C ARG A 110 -25.66 14.87 18.77
N LEU A 111 -26.81 14.26 18.50
CA LEU A 111 -28.11 14.91 18.62
C LEU A 111 -28.58 15.00 20.07
N GLY A 112 -28.39 16.19 20.65
CA GLY A 112 -28.93 16.54 21.97
C GLY A 112 -30.46 16.61 21.98
N LYS A 113 -31.05 16.39 23.17
CA LYS A 113 -32.50 16.55 23.39
C LYS A 113 -32.83 18.02 23.63
N ALA A 114 -33.73 18.59 22.84
CA ALA A 114 -34.17 19.96 22.97
C ALA A 114 -35.07 20.17 24.20
N PRO A 115 -34.96 21.30 24.91
CA PRO A 115 -35.91 21.70 25.94
C PRO A 115 -37.33 21.91 25.36
N PRO A 116 -38.39 21.60 26.12
CA PRO A 116 -39.77 21.75 25.65
C PRO A 116 -40.16 23.18 25.25
N ASP A 117 -39.58 24.19 25.92
CA ASP A 117 -39.94 25.60 25.76
C ASP A 117 -38.99 26.37 24.82
N LEU A 118 -38.15 25.67 24.06
CA LEU A 118 -37.20 26.30 23.15
C LEU A 118 -37.93 26.94 21.96
N SER A 119 -37.77 28.25 21.77
CA SER A 119 -38.27 28.95 20.58
C SER A 119 -37.35 28.70 19.40
N TRP A 120 -37.86 28.09 18.33
CA TRP A 120 -37.08 27.78 17.14
C TRP A 120 -37.12 28.92 16.12
N ASP A 121 -35.96 29.16 15.49
CA ASP A 121 -35.81 29.87 14.23
C ASP A 121 -34.92 29.04 13.29
N ILE A 122 -34.83 29.43 12.01
CA ILE A 122 -34.05 28.66 11.01
C ILE A 122 -32.58 28.52 11.41
N SER A 123 -31.99 29.56 12.00
CA SER A 123 -30.56 29.58 12.38
C SER A 123 -30.28 28.61 13.52
N LEU A 124 -31.09 28.68 14.58
CA LEU A 124 -31.01 27.78 15.72
C LEU A 124 -31.29 26.33 15.32
N ALA A 125 -32.30 26.12 14.47
CA ALA A 125 -32.67 24.79 14.03
C ALA A 125 -31.58 24.14 13.15
N LYS A 126 -30.95 24.92 12.25
CA LYS A 126 -29.76 24.46 11.50
C LYS A 126 -28.55 24.20 12.41
N ALA A 127 -28.37 25.00 13.46
CA ALA A 127 -27.28 24.80 14.41
C ALA A 127 -27.50 23.55 15.30
N TRP A 128 -28.75 23.22 15.62
CA TRP A 128 -29.09 22.06 16.46
C TRP A 128 -29.10 20.75 15.67
N VAL A 129 -29.57 20.80 14.42
CA VAL A 129 -29.66 19.63 13.53
C VAL A 129 -28.90 19.90 12.22
N PRO A 130 -27.56 20.05 12.24
CA PRO A 130 -26.77 20.29 11.03
C PRO A 130 -26.56 18.99 10.22
N LEU A 131 -27.63 18.41 9.67
CA LEU A 131 -27.59 17.08 9.00
C LEU A 131 -26.62 17.03 7.83
N ASP A 132 -26.56 18.08 7.01
CA ASP A 132 -25.65 18.17 5.88
C ASP A 132 -24.17 18.15 6.32
N THR A 133 -23.85 18.90 7.37
CA THR A 133 -22.53 18.92 7.99
C THR A 133 -22.18 17.56 8.58
N TRP A 134 -23.07 16.96 9.37
CA TRP A 134 -22.82 15.66 9.99
C TRP A 134 -22.67 14.53 8.97
N VAL A 135 -23.50 14.50 7.91
CA VAL A 135 -23.35 13.51 6.83
C VAL A 135 -22.01 13.72 6.11
N LYS A 136 -21.62 14.98 5.84
CA LYS A 136 -20.32 15.27 5.24
C LYS A 136 -19.16 14.79 6.11
N GLU A 137 -19.15 15.14 7.40
CA GLU A 137 -18.15 14.69 8.37
C GLU A 137 -18.08 13.16 8.46
N PHE A 138 -19.25 12.50 8.52
CA PHE A 138 -19.32 11.04 8.52
C PHE A 138 -18.66 10.45 7.28
N MET A 139 -18.97 10.96 6.09
CA MET A 139 -18.40 10.45 4.85
C MET A 139 -16.89 10.70 4.77
N GLU A 140 -16.39 11.83 5.26
CA GLU A 140 -14.96 12.11 5.35
C GLU A 140 -14.23 11.13 6.27
N LEU A 141 -14.85 10.73 7.38
CA LEU A 141 -14.27 9.83 8.37
C LEU A 141 -14.38 8.34 8.03
N THR A 142 -15.45 7.92 7.35
CA THR A 142 -15.83 6.50 7.25
C THR A 142 -15.84 5.93 5.83
N SER A 143 -15.91 6.79 4.80
CA SER A 143 -15.97 6.31 3.41
C SER A 143 -14.59 6.15 2.79
N TYR A 144 -14.46 5.14 1.93
CA TYR A 144 -13.23 4.80 1.21
C TYR A 144 -13.40 5.11 -0.27
N ASP A 145 -12.31 5.55 -0.91
CA ASP A 145 -12.27 5.67 -2.37
C ASP A 145 -12.48 4.27 -2.99
N LEU A 146 -13.43 4.17 -3.91
CA LEU A 146 -13.76 2.91 -4.56
C LEU A 146 -12.58 2.48 -5.44
N ASP A 147 -12.07 1.29 -5.16
CA ASP A 147 -11.07 0.60 -5.97
C ASP A 147 -11.64 0.35 -7.38
N GLN A 148 -10.98 0.95 -8.38
CA GLN A 148 -11.37 0.95 -9.78
C GLN A 148 -10.25 0.42 -10.68
N THR A 149 -9.29 -0.33 -10.13
CA THR A 149 -8.18 -0.88 -10.91
C THR A 149 -8.67 -1.77 -12.05
N ASN A 150 -9.65 -2.63 -11.78
CA ASN A 150 -10.36 -3.43 -12.78
C ASN A 150 -11.74 -3.84 -12.26
N TRP A 151 -12.52 -4.54 -13.10
CA TRP A 151 -13.87 -4.98 -12.73
C TRP A 151 -13.89 -5.79 -11.43
N LEU A 152 -12.97 -6.75 -11.27
CA LEU A 152 -12.94 -7.63 -10.10
C LEU A 152 -12.59 -6.86 -8.83
N ALA A 153 -11.68 -5.90 -8.92
CA ALA A 153 -11.30 -5.03 -7.81
C ALA A 153 -12.52 -4.26 -7.28
N THR A 154 -13.26 -3.60 -8.17
CA THR A 154 -14.48 -2.87 -7.83
C THR A 154 -15.53 -3.77 -7.19
N ARG A 155 -15.84 -4.90 -7.83
CA ARG A 155 -16.90 -5.80 -7.33
C ARG A 155 -16.55 -6.45 -6.00
N THR A 156 -15.28 -6.80 -5.80
CA THR A 156 -14.82 -7.32 -4.51
C THR A 156 -14.88 -6.25 -3.42
N HIS A 157 -14.53 -4.99 -3.72
CA HIS A 157 -14.57 -3.90 -2.76
C HIS A 157 -16.01 -3.65 -2.25
N LEU A 158 -17.00 -3.66 -3.14
CA LEU A 158 -18.42 -3.52 -2.76
C LEU A 158 -18.95 -4.65 -1.87
N ARG A 159 -18.27 -5.80 -1.86
CA ARG A 159 -18.61 -6.97 -1.03
C ARG A 159 -17.75 -7.08 0.23
N ARG A 160 -16.95 -6.07 0.57
CA ARG A 160 -16.11 -6.12 1.77
C ARG A 160 -16.93 -6.08 3.04
N LEU A 161 -16.43 -6.73 4.08
CA LEU A 161 -16.94 -6.69 5.44
C LEU A 161 -15.76 -6.47 6.39
N TYR A 162 -15.89 -5.50 7.31
CA TYR A 162 -14.90 -5.25 8.34
C TYR A 162 -15.34 -5.86 9.67
N VAL A 163 -14.43 -6.62 10.31
CA VAL A 163 -14.63 -7.24 11.62
C VAL A 163 -13.60 -6.64 12.59
N PRO A 164 -14.00 -5.67 13.42
CA PRO A 164 -13.12 -5.06 14.40
C PRO A 164 -12.61 -6.10 15.41
N ASN A 165 -11.37 -5.95 15.86
CA ASN A 165 -10.77 -6.75 16.95
C ASN A 165 -10.78 -8.28 16.76
N ARG A 166 -10.95 -8.77 15.53
CA ARG A 166 -10.90 -10.19 15.22
C ARG A 166 -9.54 -10.79 15.55
N LYS A 167 -9.52 -11.99 16.15
CA LYS A 167 -8.28 -12.68 16.52
C LYS A 167 -7.92 -13.82 15.59
N LYS A 168 -8.93 -14.48 15.00
CA LYS A 168 -8.76 -15.62 14.09
C LYS A 168 -8.95 -15.17 12.64
N ALA A 169 -8.22 -15.80 11.72
CA ALA A 169 -8.41 -15.57 10.28
C ALA A 169 -9.75 -16.10 9.76
N PHE A 170 -10.26 -17.17 10.38
CA PHE A 170 -11.51 -17.83 10.03
C PHE A 170 -12.14 -18.48 11.28
N THR A 171 -13.47 -18.50 11.35
CA THR A 171 -14.29 -19.12 12.41
C THR A 171 -15.37 -20.00 11.77
N PRO A 172 -16.01 -20.93 12.50
CA PRO A 172 -17.12 -21.72 11.96
C PRO A 172 -18.27 -20.85 11.43
N GLY A 173 -18.53 -19.68 12.05
CA GLY A 173 -19.58 -18.75 11.62
C GLY A 173 -19.38 -18.18 10.22
N ASP A 174 -18.16 -18.17 9.68
CA ASP A 174 -17.85 -17.69 8.33
C ASP A 174 -18.38 -18.59 7.22
N PHE A 175 -18.61 -19.88 7.50
CA PHE A 175 -18.93 -20.87 6.46
C PHE A 175 -20.19 -20.46 5.68
N GLY A 176 -20.04 -20.34 4.36
CA GLY A 176 -21.10 -19.87 3.44
C GLY A 176 -21.38 -18.36 3.49
N ARG A 177 -20.88 -17.63 4.49
CA ARG A 177 -21.11 -16.18 4.69
C ARG A 177 -20.01 -15.32 4.10
N THR A 178 -18.76 -15.70 4.31
CA THR A 178 -17.58 -15.00 3.81
C THR A 178 -16.69 -15.98 3.04
N CYS A 179 -16.03 -15.47 2.00
CA CYS A 179 -15.10 -16.27 1.24
C CYS A 179 -13.86 -16.59 2.09
N PRO A 180 -13.45 -17.86 2.22
CA PRO A 180 -12.27 -18.24 3.00
C PRO A 180 -10.95 -17.80 2.35
N PHE A 181 -10.95 -17.51 1.05
CA PHE A 181 -9.74 -17.17 0.29
C PHE A 181 -9.58 -15.68 0.01
N GLU A 182 -10.59 -14.84 0.28
CA GLU A 182 -10.56 -13.42 -0.10
C GLU A 182 -10.39 -12.48 1.09
N THR A 183 -9.18 -12.47 1.65
CA THR A 183 -8.78 -11.54 2.70
C THR A 183 -7.40 -10.95 2.35
N PRO A 184 -7.10 -9.69 2.72
CA PRO A 184 -5.78 -9.13 2.48
C PRO A 184 -4.71 -9.86 3.29
N GLU A 185 -3.50 -9.88 2.75
CA GLU A 185 -2.31 -10.31 3.48
C GLU A 185 -1.91 -9.25 4.52
N GLY A 186 -1.14 -9.66 5.54
CA GLY A 186 -0.59 -8.74 6.54
C GLY A 186 -1.51 -8.48 7.74
N PRO A 187 -1.47 -7.29 8.38
CA PRO A 187 -2.08 -7.05 9.69
C PRO A 187 -3.61 -7.08 9.69
N ASN A 188 -4.23 -7.00 8.52
CA ASN A 188 -5.68 -7.01 8.35
C ASN A 188 -6.24 -8.38 7.93
N ILE A 189 -5.40 -9.42 7.89
CA ILE A 189 -5.85 -10.78 7.60
C ILE A 189 -6.96 -11.20 8.57
N GLY A 190 -8.05 -11.72 8.01
CA GLY A 190 -9.26 -12.08 8.75
C GLY A 190 -10.11 -10.90 9.24
N ARG A 191 -9.56 -9.68 9.36
CA ARG A 191 -10.30 -8.48 9.79
C ARG A 191 -11.06 -7.83 8.64
N ILE A 192 -10.51 -7.91 7.42
CA ILE A 192 -11.21 -7.53 6.20
C ILE A 192 -11.56 -8.80 5.44
N LEU A 193 -12.85 -9.05 5.27
CA LEU A 193 -13.40 -10.22 4.61
C LEU A 193 -14.15 -9.81 3.35
N THR A 194 -14.45 -10.77 2.48
CA THR A 194 -15.38 -10.59 1.36
C THR A 194 -16.61 -11.47 1.60
N ILE A 195 -17.80 -10.88 1.48
CA ILE A 195 -19.08 -11.58 1.56
C ILE A 195 -19.19 -12.57 0.37
N ALA A 196 -19.43 -13.84 0.66
CA ALA A 196 -19.55 -14.91 -0.32
C ALA A 196 -20.70 -14.66 -1.30
N MET A 197 -20.64 -15.20 -2.53
CA MET A 197 -21.67 -14.98 -3.56
C MET A 197 -23.05 -15.48 -3.13
N GLY A 198 -23.09 -16.55 -2.34
CA GLY A 198 -24.28 -17.16 -1.76
C GLY A 198 -24.72 -16.52 -0.44
N ALA A 199 -24.22 -15.33 -0.09
CA ALA A 199 -24.59 -14.62 1.12
C ALA A 199 -25.03 -13.18 0.86
N GLU A 200 -25.92 -12.70 1.74
CA GLU A 200 -26.49 -11.36 1.69
C GLU A 200 -26.66 -10.78 3.09
N ILE A 201 -26.65 -9.45 3.22
CA ILE A 201 -27.02 -8.79 4.47
C ILE A 201 -28.53 -8.49 4.44
N ARG A 202 -29.28 -9.10 5.35
CA ARG A 202 -30.72 -8.88 5.53
C ARG A 202 -31.00 -8.55 6.99
N ASP A 203 -31.70 -7.44 7.22
CA ASP A 203 -32.09 -6.98 8.56
C ASP A 203 -30.95 -6.98 9.59
N GLY A 204 -29.78 -6.51 9.16
CA GLY A 204 -28.59 -6.41 10.02
C GLY A 204 -27.94 -7.76 10.32
N LYS A 205 -28.29 -8.84 9.62
CA LYS A 205 -27.64 -10.15 9.74
C LYS A 205 -27.04 -10.59 8.40
N LEU A 206 -25.91 -11.30 8.47
CA LEU A 206 -25.30 -11.94 7.31
C LEU A 206 -25.90 -13.34 7.12
N VAL A 207 -26.73 -13.50 6.11
CA VAL A 207 -27.49 -14.74 5.86
C VAL A 207 -26.97 -15.47 4.63
N VAL A 208 -26.94 -16.79 4.71
CA VAL A 208 -26.63 -17.67 3.57
C VAL A 208 -27.93 -17.91 2.81
N VAL A 209 -27.92 -17.62 1.51
CA VAL A 209 -29.07 -17.75 0.59
C VAL A 209 -28.85 -18.83 -0.46
N ASP A 210 -27.62 -19.33 -0.61
CA ASP A 210 -27.24 -20.45 -1.46
C ASP A 210 -26.16 -21.30 -0.75
N GLU A 211 -26.48 -22.57 -0.47
CA GLU A 211 -25.62 -23.48 0.31
C GLU A 211 -24.67 -24.31 -0.56
N ARG A 212 -24.69 -24.14 -1.88
CA ARG A 212 -23.77 -24.90 -2.76
C ARG A 212 -22.31 -24.53 -2.44
N PRO A 213 -21.36 -25.49 -2.48
CA PRO A 213 -19.96 -25.23 -2.16
C PRO A 213 -19.34 -24.07 -2.94
N GLU A 214 -19.65 -23.96 -4.24
CA GLU A 214 -19.18 -22.88 -5.09
C GLU A 214 -19.79 -21.51 -4.74
N ALA A 215 -20.99 -21.47 -4.13
CA ALA A 215 -21.62 -20.24 -3.70
C ALA A 215 -21.00 -19.68 -2.40
N ALA A 216 -20.31 -20.51 -1.62
CA ALA A 216 -19.53 -20.08 -0.45
C ALA A 216 -18.24 -19.31 -0.83
N LEU A 217 -17.88 -19.31 -2.11
CA LEU A 217 -16.73 -18.55 -2.63
C LEU A 217 -17.09 -17.08 -2.85
N GLY A 218 -16.06 -16.22 -2.86
CA GLY A 218 -16.14 -14.86 -3.38
C GLY A 218 -16.01 -14.86 -4.90
N LEU A 219 -16.21 -13.69 -5.50
CA LEU A 219 -16.18 -13.55 -6.96
C LEU A 219 -14.82 -13.97 -7.55
N GLY A 220 -13.71 -13.56 -6.93
CA GLY A 220 -12.38 -13.88 -7.44
C GLY A 220 -12.07 -15.37 -7.29
N ALA A 221 -12.36 -15.95 -6.13
CA ALA A 221 -12.18 -17.39 -5.89
C ALA A 221 -12.99 -18.26 -6.87
N SER A 222 -14.21 -17.80 -7.22
CA SER A 222 -15.08 -18.52 -8.16
C SER A 222 -14.56 -18.59 -9.59
N MET A 223 -13.57 -17.75 -9.93
CA MET A 223 -12.99 -17.58 -11.27
C MET A 223 -11.59 -18.22 -11.40
N VAL A 224 -11.15 -18.96 -10.38
CA VAL A 224 -9.92 -19.76 -10.42
C VAL A 224 -10.28 -21.20 -10.82
N PRO A 225 -9.91 -21.66 -12.03
CA PRO A 225 -10.13 -23.05 -12.42
C PRO A 225 -9.23 -23.97 -11.59
N PHE A 226 -9.62 -25.24 -11.40
CA PHE A 226 -8.83 -26.20 -10.62
C PHE A 226 -8.49 -25.73 -9.19
N LEU A 227 -9.32 -24.88 -8.59
CA LEU A 227 -9.15 -24.32 -7.24
C LEU A 227 -8.75 -25.37 -6.20
N GLU A 228 -9.37 -26.55 -6.25
CA GLU A 228 -9.15 -27.68 -5.35
C GLU A 228 -7.78 -28.38 -5.50
N HIS A 229 -6.97 -27.97 -6.47
CA HIS A 229 -5.61 -28.46 -6.72
C HIS A 229 -4.52 -27.46 -6.29
N ASP A 230 -4.92 -26.32 -5.74
CA ASP A 230 -4.02 -25.29 -5.23
C ASP A 230 -4.03 -25.23 -3.70
N GLU A 231 -2.88 -24.90 -3.14
CA GLU A 231 -2.77 -24.61 -1.72
C GLU A 231 -3.54 -23.31 -1.36
N PRO A 232 -4.31 -23.27 -0.25
CA PRO A 232 -5.17 -22.14 0.11
C PRO A 232 -4.50 -20.76 0.16
N ASN A 233 -3.26 -20.65 0.66
CA ASN A 233 -2.57 -19.37 0.68
C ASN A 233 -2.22 -18.91 -0.74
N ARG A 234 -1.93 -19.83 -1.67
CA ARG A 234 -1.70 -19.50 -3.08
C ARG A 234 -2.96 -19.00 -3.76
N VAL A 235 -4.09 -19.66 -3.53
CA VAL A 235 -5.40 -19.17 -4.00
C VAL A 235 -5.64 -17.74 -3.51
N LEU A 236 -5.46 -17.50 -2.21
CA LEU A 236 -5.63 -16.17 -1.62
C LEU A 236 -4.74 -15.11 -2.29
N MET A 237 -3.46 -15.43 -2.48
CA MET A 237 -2.52 -14.55 -3.17
C MET A 237 -2.95 -14.30 -4.63
N GLY A 238 -3.35 -15.35 -5.35
CA GLY A 238 -3.81 -15.28 -6.75
C GLY A 238 -4.97 -14.31 -6.92
N ILE A 239 -6.00 -14.46 -6.08
CA ILE A 239 -7.18 -13.59 -6.11
C ILE A 239 -6.81 -12.15 -5.74
N ASN A 240 -5.90 -11.96 -4.77
CA ASN A 240 -5.40 -10.64 -4.40
C ASN A 240 -4.61 -9.97 -5.53
N MET A 241 -3.89 -10.74 -6.33
CA MET A 241 -3.15 -10.23 -7.49
C MET A 241 -4.05 -9.96 -8.69
N MET A 242 -5.09 -10.77 -8.94
CA MET A 242 -6.06 -10.55 -10.03
C MET A 242 -6.71 -9.16 -9.96
N ARG A 243 -7.01 -8.67 -8.74
CA ARG A 243 -7.54 -7.31 -8.52
C ARG A 243 -6.53 -6.20 -8.84
N GLN A 244 -5.25 -6.54 -8.97
CA GLN A 244 -4.16 -5.62 -9.28
C GLN A 244 -3.76 -5.68 -10.77
N TRP A 245 -4.44 -6.50 -11.58
CA TRP A 245 -4.13 -6.58 -13.00
C TRP A 245 -4.56 -5.33 -13.73
N MET A 246 -3.67 -4.82 -14.58
CA MET A 246 -3.99 -3.74 -15.50
C MET A 246 -4.89 -4.24 -16.63
N VAL A 247 -5.79 -3.38 -17.08
CA VAL A 247 -6.72 -3.71 -18.17
C VAL A 247 -6.01 -3.50 -19.52
N PRO A 248 -5.89 -4.51 -20.39
CA PRO A 248 -5.38 -4.35 -21.74
C PRO A 248 -6.39 -3.59 -22.62
N PRO A 249 -5.92 -2.85 -23.65
CA PRO A 249 -6.82 -2.18 -24.60
C PRO A 249 -7.59 -3.16 -25.50
N ASP A 250 -7.08 -4.37 -25.64
CA ASP A 250 -7.64 -5.48 -26.42
C ASP A 250 -7.78 -6.73 -25.52
N PRO A 251 -8.81 -6.78 -24.66
CA PRO A 251 -9.06 -7.94 -23.78
C PRO A 251 -9.25 -9.25 -24.56
N GLU A 252 -8.62 -10.32 -24.08
CA GLU A 252 -8.85 -11.67 -24.59
C GLU A 252 -9.38 -12.60 -23.47
N PRO A 253 -10.44 -13.38 -23.72
CA PRO A 253 -10.92 -14.37 -22.77
C PRO A 253 -9.89 -15.45 -22.46
N ALA A 254 -9.89 -15.97 -21.23
CA ALA A 254 -9.07 -17.13 -20.89
C ALA A 254 -9.54 -18.37 -21.68
N LEU A 255 -8.58 -19.21 -22.11
CA LEU A 255 -8.87 -20.49 -22.76
C LEU A 255 -9.49 -21.51 -21.79
N VAL A 256 -9.13 -21.42 -20.51
CA VAL A 256 -9.71 -22.23 -19.44
C VAL A 256 -10.55 -21.32 -18.55
N GLN A 257 -11.83 -21.58 -18.44
CA GLN A 257 -12.80 -20.74 -17.73
C GLN A 257 -13.49 -21.55 -16.64
N THR A 258 -14.22 -20.89 -15.76
CA THR A 258 -15.00 -21.52 -14.68
C THR A 258 -16.49 -21.53 -15.00
N GLY A 259 -16.93 -20.70 -15.94
CA GLY A 259 -18.34 -20.42 -16.19
C GLY A 259 -18.93 -19.39 -15.21
N SER A 260 -18.10 -18.84 -14.32
CA SER A 260 -18.45 -17.76 -13.39
C SER A 260 -18.06 -16.39 -13.93
N GLU A 261 -17.43 -16.32 -15.11
CA GLU A 261 -16.96 -15.07 -15.69
C GLU A 261 -18.13 -14.21 -16.22
N PRO A 262 -18.20 -12.91 -15.86
CA PRO A 262 -19.25 -12.02 -16.32
C PRO A 262 -19.03 -11.59 -17.77
N ASP A 263 -20.12 -11.27 -18.46
CA ASP A 263 -20.07 -10.47 -19.68
C ASP A 263 -19.98 -8.99 -19.30
N ALA A 264 -18.76 -8.52 -19.02
CA ALA A 264 -18.51 -7.15 -18.60
C ALA A 264 -17.27 -6.57 -19.27
N PRO A 265 -17.27 -5.27 -19.61
CA PRO A 265 -16.06 -4.59 -20.03
C PRO A 265 -15.02 -4.65 -18.91
N ASP A 266 -13.74 -4.64 -19.29
CA ASP A 266 -12.60 -4.57 -18.37
C ASP A 266 -12.49 -5.75 -17.37
N PHE A 267 -13.21 -6.85 -17.63
CA PHE A 267 -13.10 -8.08 -16.83
C PHE A 267 -11.87 -8.90 -17.19
N TRP A 268 -11.66 -9.13 -18.49
CA TRP A 268 -10.54 -9.91 -19.00
C TRP A 268 -9.27 -9.07 -19.00
N CYS A 269 -8.53 -9.10 -17.89
CA CYS A 269 -7.31 -8.31 -17.71
C CYS A 269 -6.00 -9.04 -18.07
N GLY A 270 -6.07 -10.31 -18.46
CA GLY A 270 -4.90 -11.15 -18.72
C GLY A 270 -4.67 -11.49 -20.19
N ARG A 271 -3.66 -12.33 -20.41
CA ARG A 271 -3.29 -12.95 -21.68
C ARG A 271 -3.10 -14.45 -21.49
N ASN A 272 -3.54 -15.23 -22.46
CA ASN A 272 -3.15 -16.63 -22.60
C ASN A 272 -1.72 -16.65 -23.14
N LEU A 273 -0.77 -17.01 -22.28
CA LEU A 273 0.65 -17.09 -22.62
C LEU A 273 1.08 -18.55 -22.68
N LEU A 274 1.70 -18.95 -23.78
CA LEU A 274 2.30 -20.29 -23.91
C LEU A 274 3.46 -20.42 -22.91
N THR A 275 3.19 -21.11 -21.80
CA THR A 275 4.07 -21.18 -20.64
C THR A 275 4.80 -22.51 -20.60
N ALA A 276 6.13 -22.46 -20.55
CA ALA A 276 6.98 -23.63 -20.33
C ALA A 276 7.46 -23.71 -18.89
N PHE A 277 7.30 -24.89 -18.27
CA PHE A 277 7.70 -25.16 -16.90
C PHE A 277 9.10 -25.77 -16.84
N ILE A 278 10.12 -24.97 -17.14
CA ILE A 278 11.54 -25.39 -17.17
C ILE A 278 12.43 -24.35 -16.47
N SER A 279 13.64 -24.74 -16.09
CA SER A 279 14.65 -23.79 -15.62
C SER A 279 15.54 -23.35 -16.78
N LEU A 280 15.64 -22.03 -17.00
CA LEU A 280 16.51 -21.42 -18.01
C LEU A 280 17.67 -20.68 -17.32
N GLY A 281 18.52 -21.45 -16.64
CA GLY A 281 19.70 -20.94 -15.94
C GLY A 281 19.34 -19.94 -14.83
N VAL A 282 20.14 -18.88 -14.73
CA VAL A 282 20.01 -17.84 -13.69
C VAL A 282 18.86 -16.87 -13.95
N ASP A 283 18.36 -16.80 -15.19
CA ASP A 283 17.26 -15.88 -15.54
C ASP A 283 15.92 -16.36 -14.94
N THR A 284 15.78 -17.66 -14.62
CA THR A 284 14.61 -18.21 -13.92
C THR A 284 14.92 -18.60 -12.46
N PHE A 285 15.92 -17.94 -11.85
CA PHE A 285 16.25 -18.17 -10.44
C PHE A 285 15.19 -17.54 -9.52
N GLU A 286 14.78 -18.28 -8.48
CA GLU A 286 13.67 -17.90 -7.58
C GLU A 286 12.39 -17.56 -8.35
N ASP A 287 11.96 -16.30 -8.30
CA ASP A 287 10.75 -15.78 -8.96
C ASP A 287 11.03 -15.05 -10.28
N GLY A 288 12.25 -15.17 -10.80
CA GLY A 288 12.58 -14.69 -12.14
C GLY A 288 11.79 -15.43 -13.22
N ILE A 289 11.22 -14.69 -14.16
CA ILE A 289 10.58 -15.24 -15.36
C ILE A 289 11.19 -14.64 -16.62
N VAL A 290 11.34 -15.47 -17.64
CA VAL A 290 11.81 -15.05 -18.97
C VAL A 290 10.61 -14.99 -19.89
N ILE A 291 10.50 -13.91 -20.65
CA ILE A 291 9.45 -13.74 -21.66
C ILE A 291 10.05 -13.52 -23.05
N SER A 292 9.32 -13.91 -24.08
CA SER A 292 9.69 -13.66 -25.47
C SER A 292 9.45 -12.19 -25.87
N GLU A 293 10.02 -11.75 -26.99
CA GLU A 293 9.79 -10.41 -27.53
C GLU A 293 8.33 -10.25 -28.01
N SER A 294 7.76 -11.31 -28.60
CA SER A 294 6.34 -11.37 -28.97
C SER A 294 5.42 -11.24 -27.74
N CYS A 295 5.72 -11.96 -26.66
CA CYS A 295 5.01 -11.86 -25.39
C CYS A 295 5.09 -10.44 -24.82
N ALA A 296 6.29 -9.84 -24.82
CA ALA A 296 6.48 -8.49 -24.37
C ALA A 296 5.62 -7.48 -25.15
N LYS A 297 5.53 -7.61 -26.48
CA LYS A 297 4.65 -6.78 -27.32
C LYS A 297 3.18 -6.88 -26.90
N ARG A 298 2.68 -8.08 -26.57
CA ARG A 298 1.30 -8.30 -26.09
C ARG A 298 1.05 -7.70 -24.70
N LEU A 299 2.09 -7.47 -23.90
CA LEU A 299 2.04 -6.92 -22.55
C LEU A 299 2.38 -5.42 -22.46
N ASN A 300 2.59 -4.74 -23.60
CA ASN A 300 2.99 -3.33 -23.68
C ASN A 300 1.83 -2.36 -23.43
N TYR A 301 1.25 -2.40 -22.23
CA TYR A 301 0.20 -1.47 -21.79
C TYR A 301 0.28 -1.19 -20.28
N PRO A 302 -0.03 0.04 -19.83
CA PRO A 302 -0.12 1.26 -20.64
C PRO A 302 1.26 1.72 -21.17
N HIS A 303 2.33 1.08 -20.72
CA HIS A 303 3.70 1.33 -21.12
C HIS A 303 4.39 0.02 -21.52
N PRO A 304 5.53 0.06 -22.23
CA PRO A 304 6.29 -1.15 -22.51
C PRO A 304 6.58 -1.97 -21.25
N VAL A 305 6.51 -3.30 -21.35
CA VAL A 305 6.97 -4.18 -20.27
C VAL A 305 8.49 -4.16 -20.25
N GLU A 306 9.06 -4.13 -19.05
CA GLU A 306 10.51 -4.15 -18.86
C GLU A 306 10.91 -5.10 -17.73
N PRO A 307 12.17 -5.53 -17.70
CA PRO A 307 12.70 -6.27 -16.56
C PRO A 307 12.46 -5.56 -15.23
N GLY A 308 11.98 -6.29 -14.23
CA GLY A 308 11.49 -5.75 -12.95
C GLY A 308 9.97 -5.71 -12.82
N ASP A 309 9.24 -5.69 -13.95
CA ASP A 309 7.79 -5.74 -13.93
C ASP A 309 7.28 -7.08 -13.42
N LYS A 310 6.11 -7.04 -12.77
CA LYS A 310 5.50 -8.21 -12.15
C LYS A 310 4.38 -8.75 -13.03
N LEU A 311 4.44 -10.05 -13.29
CA LEU A 311 3.34 -10.84 -13.83
C LEU A 311 2.83 -11.78 -12.75
N SER A 312 1.56 -12.14 -12.84
CA SER A 312 0.98 -13.20 -12.01
C SER A 312 -0.12 -13.93 -12.75
N ASN A 313 -0.56 -15.07 -12.22
CA ASN A 313 -1.71 -15.78 -12.73
C ASN A 313 -2.72 -16.07 -11.61
N ARG A 314 -3.81 -16.74 -11.99
CA ARG A 314 -4.95 -17.04 -11.10
C ARG A 314 -4.61 -18.02 -9.97
N HIS A 315 -3.52 -18.76 -10.10
CA HIS A 315 -3.08 -19.83 -9.19
C HIS A 315 -2.08 -19.34 -8.12
N GLY A 316 -1.93 -18.03 -7.93
CA GLY A 316 -1.03 -17.49 -6.90
C GLY A 316 0.44 -17.51 -7.24
N THR A 317 0.79 -17.80 -8.51
CA THR A 317 2.15 -17.62 -9.00
C THR A 317 2.37 -16.16 -9.35
N LYS A 318 3.50 -15.62 -8.88
CA LYS A 318 3.99 -14.27 -9.16
C LYS A 318 5.42 -14.40 -9.68
N GLY A 319 5.73 -13.69 -10.75
CA GLY A 319 7.06 -13.66 -11.33
C GLY A 319 7.50 -12.24 -11.68
N VAL A 320 8.78 -11.95 -11.50
CA VAL A 320 9.41 -10.72 -11.97
C VAL A 320 10.06 -10.99 -13.32
N VAL A 321 9.73 -10.18 -14.32
CA VAL A 321 10.40 -10.24 -15.63
C VAL A 321 11.89 -10.04 -15.41
N SER A 322 12.67 -11.09 -15.63
CA SER A 322 14.13 -11.05 -15.50
C SER A 322 14.75 -10.65 -16.82
N ARG A 323 14.25 -11.23 -17.92
CA ARG A 323 14.79 -11.01 -19.24
C ARG A 323 13.70 -11.11 -20.30
N ILE A 324 13.84 -10.27 -21.32
CA ILE A 324 13.07 -10.35 -22.55
C ILE A 324 14.04 -10.88 -23.60
N LEU A 325 13.76 -12.06 -24.15
CA LEU A 325 14.60 -12.70 -25.17
C LEU A 325 13.95 -12.58 -26.56
N PRO A 326 14.76 -12.46 -27.63
CA PRO A 326 14.28 -12.68 -28.99
C PRO A 326 13.58 -14.04 -29.12
N ASP A 327 12.52 -14.11 -29.93
CA ASP A 327 11.71 -15.32 -30.08
C ASP A 327 12.54 -16.54 -30.53
N ASP A 328 13.55 -16.33 -31.38
CA ASP A 328 14.46 -17.39 -31.87
C ASP A 328 15.38 -17.96 -30.77
N GLN A 329 15.55 -17.26 -29.65
CA GLN A 329 16.32 -17.69 -28.48
C GLN A 329 15.44 -18.37 -27.41
N MET A 330 14.11 -18.35 -27.58
CA MET A 330 13.20 -19.04 -26.68
C MET A 330 13.21 -20.56 -26.95
N PRO A 331 12.83 -21.40 -25.98
CA PRO A 331 12.47 -22.79 -26.27
C PRO A 331 11.30 -22.86 -27.27
N HIS A 332 11.34 -23.81 -28.20
CA HIS A 332 10.31 -24.01 -29.20
C HIS A 332 9.62 -25.37 -29.02
N LEU A 333 8.32 -25.42 -29.36
CA LEU A 333 7.61 -26.67 -29.61
C LEU A 333 8.16 -27.35 -30.88
N ALA A 334 7.78 -28.61 -31.09
CA ALA A 334 8.22 -29.40 -32.25
C ALA A 334 7.79 -28.80 -33.61
N ASP A 335 6.71 -28.01 -33.62
CA ASP A 335 6.22 -27.30 -34.81
C ASP A 335 6.95 -25.97 -35.09
N GLY A 336 7.90 -25.58 -34.25
CA GLY A 336 8.63 -24.32 -34.35
C GLY A 336 7.92 -23.13 -33.70
N THR A 337 6.87 -23.33 -32.91
CA THR A 337 6.25 -22.26 -32.11
C THR A 337 7.13 -21.92 -30.91
N PRO A 338 7.61 -20.67 -30.75
CA PRO A 338 8.35 -20.24 -29.57
C PRO A 338 7.43 -20.17 -28.35
N VAL A 339 7.93 -20.59 -27.18
CA VAL A 339 7.21 -20.37 -25.91
C VAL A 339 7.29 -18.90 -25.53
N GLU A 340 6.22 -18.38 -24.93
CA GLU A 340 6.07 -16.96 -24.61
C GLU A 340 6.57 -16.61 -23.22
N LEU A 341 6.49 -17.56 -22.28
CA LEU A 341 6.89 -17.39 -20.89
C LEU A 341 7.57 -18.66 -20.38
N VAL A 342 8.72 -18.51 -19.71
CA VAL A 342 9.40 -19.60 -19.00
C VAL A 342 9.29 -19.37 -17.50
N PHE A 343 8.72 -20.35 -16.80
CA PHE A 343 8.60 -20.37 -15.35
C PHE A 343 9.33 -21.59 -14.77
N SER A 344 10.10 -21.39 -13.71
CA SER A 344 10.88 -22.47 -13.10
C SER A 344 9.97 -23.50 -12.43
N PHE A 345 10.13 -24.78 -12.78
CA PHE A 345 9.42 -25.88 -12.12
C PHE A 345 9.71 -25.96 -10.61
N ILE A 346 10.87 -25.47 -10.17
CA ILE A 346 11.22 -25.35 -8.74
C ILE A 346 10.19 -24.48 -8.01
N GLY A 347 9.63 -23.46 -8.67
CA GLY A 347 8.61 -22.61 -8.07
C GLY A 347 7.28 -23.33 -7.81
N LEU A 348 6.98 -24.47 -8.44
CA LEU A 348 5.71 -25.17 -8.26
C LEU A 348 5.72 -26.08 -7.04
N HIS A 349 6.78 -26.86 -6.83
CA HIS A 349 6.82 -27.84 -5.73
C HIS A 349 6.91 -27.19 -4.35
N THR A 350 7.52 -26.02 -4.23
CA THR A 350 7.57 -25.27 -2.96
C THR A 350 6.25 -24.60 -2.61
N ARG A 351 5.39 -24.40 -3.62
CA ARG A 351 4.15 -23.61 -3.52
C ARG A 351 2.89 -24.45 -3.54
N MET A 352 2.96 -25.66 -4.08
CA MET A 352 1.84 -26.60 -4.17
C MET A 352 0.61 -26.01 -4.89
N ASN A 353 0.82 -25.19 -5.93
CA ASN A 353 -0.22 -24.64 -6.80
C ASN A 353 -0.27 -25.36 -8.15
N LEU A 354 -0.63 -26.64 -8.10
CA LEU A 354 -0.59 -27.55 -9.26
C LEU A 354 -1.77 -27.33 -10.20
N GLY A 355 -2.78 -26.53 -9.82
CA GLY A 355 -3.87 -26.12 -10.70
C GLY A 355 -3.36 -25.45 -11.97
N GLN A 356 -2.27 -24.69 -11.89
CA GLN A 356 -1.65 -24.01 -13.04
C GLN A 356 -1.13 -24.99 -14.11
N LEU A 357 -0.59 -26.16 -13.70
CA LEU A 357 -0.16 -27.19 -14.66
C LEU A 357 -1.37 -27.78 -15.38
N ARG A 358 -2.47 -27.99 -14.65
CA ARG A 358 -3.72 -28.48 -15.23
C ARG A 358 -4.35 -27.45 -16.16
N GLU A 359 -4.32 -26.17 -15.80
CA GLU A 359 -4.70 -25.06 -16.69
C GLU A 359 -3.90 -25.09 -17.98
N ALA A 360 -2.56 -25.23 -17.90
CA ALA A 360 -1.70 -25.29 -19.08
C ALA A 360 -2.10 -26.44 -20.04
N VAL A 361 -2.31 -27.63 -19.49
CA VAL A 361 -2.72 -28.83 -20.24
C VAL A 361 -4.10 -28.65 -20.86
N MET A 362 -5.09 -28.15 -20.11
CA MET A 362 -6.41 -27.87 -20.65
C MET A 362 -6.40 -26.74 -21.69
N GLY A 363 -5.50 -25.78 -21.55
CA GLY A 363 -5.27 -24.71 -22.54
C GLY A 363 -4.79 -25.28 -23.88
N ARG A 364 -3.96 -26.33 -23.88
CA ARG A 364 -3.57 -27.05 -25.11
C ARG A 364 -4.80 -27.67 -25.78
N ILE A 365 -5.66 -28.34 -25.01
CA ILE A 365 -6.90 -28.94 -25.52
C ILE A 365 -7.82 -27.87 -26.10
N ALA A 366 -8.04 -26.77 -25.37
CA ALA A 366 -8.86 -25.64 -25.81
C ALA A 366 -8.37 -25.06 -27.15
N GLN A 367 -7.04 -24.94 -27.31
CA GLN A 367 -6.42 -24.44 -28.54
C GLN A 367 -6.66 -25.39 -29.73
N VAL A 368 -6.54 -26.70 -29.53
CA VAL A 368 -6.80 -27.70 -30.59
C VAL A 368 -8.28 -27.74 -30.96
N GLU A 369 -9.18 -27.66 -29.98
CA GLU A 369 -10.62 -27.69 -30.20
C GLU A 369 -11.19 -26.36 -30.74
N GLY A 370 -10.42 -25.26 -30.64
CA GLY A 370 -10.83 -23.93 -31.08
C GLY A 370 -11.93 -23.29 -30.22
N LYS A 371 -12.10 -23.74 -28.98
CA LYS A 371 -13.10 -23.21 -28.04
C LYS A 371 -12.60 -23.26 -26.59
N PRO A 372 -13.05 -22.35 -25.70
CA PRO A 372 -12.70 -22.41 -24.30
C PRO A 372 -13.21 -23.69 -23.63
N VAL A 373 -12.45 -24.19 -22.65
CA VAL A 373 -12.87 -25.29 -21.78
C VAL A 373 -13.34 -24.73 -20.44
N VAL A 374 -14.43 -25.28 -19.91
CA VAL A 374 -15.03 -24.86 -18.64
C VAL A 374 -14.71 -25.87 -17.54
N VAL A 375 -14.06 -25.41 -16.48
CA VAL A 375 -13.67 -26.16 -15.28
C VAL A 375 -14.10 -25.35 -14.04
N PRO A 376 -15.33 -25.54 -13.55
CA PRO A 376 -15.80 -24.87 -12.35
C PRO A 376 -15.02 -25.31 -11.10
N PRO A 377 -14.90 -24.46 -10.06
CA PRO A 377 -14.32 -24.85 -8.78
C PRO A 377 -15.01 -26.09 -8.18
N PHE A 378 -14.23 -27.01 -7.63
CA PHE A 378 -14.70 -28.28 -7.05
C PHE A 378 -15.33 -29.26 -8.05
N GLN A 379 -15.23 -28.98 -9.35
CA GLN A 379 -15.74 -29.82 -10.44
C GLN A 379 -14.65 -30.11 -11.48
N ALA A 380 -13.39 -30.16 -11.06
CA ALA A 380 -12.30 -30.50 -11.96
C ALA A 380 -12.43 -31.94 -12.53
N PRO A 381 -12.11 -32.14 -13.81
CA PRO A 381 -12.04 -33.47 -14.38
C PRO A 381 -10.96 -34.31 -13.69
N SER A 382 -11.25 -35.60 -13.55
CA SER A 382 -10.30 -36.59 -13.07
C SER A 382 -9.09 -36.72 -14.01
N GLU A 383 -8.00 -37.29 -13.50
CA GLU A 383 -6.81 -37.52 -14.33
C GLU A 383 -7.13 -38.35 -15.58
N ALA A 384 -7.94 -39.41 -15.44
CA ALA A 384 -8.31 -40.28 -16.55
C ALA A 384 -9.11 -39.54 -17.64
N GLU A 385 -10.00 -38.62 -17.25
CA GLU A 385 -10.76 -37.78 -18.20
C GLU A 385 -9.84 -36.80 -18.94
N ILE A 386 -8.89 -36.16 -18.24
CA ILE A 386 -7.92 -35.27 -18.88
C ILE A 386 -7.07 -36.05 -19.90
N ARG A 387 -6.58 -37.24 -19.54
CA ARG A 387 -5.79 -38.09 -20.45
C ARG A 387 -6.58 -38.47 -21.71
N GLU A 388 -7.85 -38.82 -21.55
CA GLU A 388 -8.72 -39.15 -22.67
C GLU A 388 -8.98 -37.93 -23.57
N CYS A 389 -9.14 -36.74 -22.99
CA CYS A 389 -9.24 -35.49 -23.76
C CYS A 389 -7.96 -35.18 -24.54
N LEU A 390 -6.78 -35.35 -23.93
CA LEU A 390 -5.48 -35.18 -24.61
C LEU A 390 -5.35 -36.12 -25.80
N LYS A 391 -5.69 -37.41 -25.58
CA LYS A 391 -5.66 -38.43 -26.63
C LYS A 391 -6.59 -38.09 -27.80
N LYS A 392 -7.82 -37.64 -27.51
CA LYS A 392 -8.78 -37.19 -28.54
C LYS A 392 -8.30 -35.97 -29.31
N ALA A 393 -7.57 -35.07 -28.64
CA ALA A 393 -6.95 -33.89 -29.24
C ALA A 393 -5.64 -34.20 -29.99
N GLY A 394 -5.18 -35.46 -30.01
CA GLY A 394 -3.90 -35.83 -30.64
C GLY A 394 -2.66 -35.31 -29.92
N LEU A 395 -2.80 -34.98 -28.62
CA LEU A 395 -1.73 -34.51 -27.75
C LEU A 395 -1.14 -35.66 -26.92
N PRO A 396 0.09 -35.55 -26.40
CA PRO A 396 0.67 -36.54 -25.51
C PRO A 396 -0.21 -36.79 -24.28
N GLU A 397 -0.46 -38.05 -23.94
CA GLU A 397 -1.37 -38.42 -22.83
C GLU A 397 -0.87 -37.95 -21.46
N ASP A 398 0.42 -37.67 -21.29
CA ASP A 398 0.99 -37.10 -20.06
C ASP A 398 1.06 -35.56 -20.07
N GLY A 399 0.65 -34.92 -21.17
CA GLY A 399 0.67 -33.47 -21.34
C GLY A 399 2.07 -32.85 -21.41
N MET A 400 3.11 -33.65 -21.65
CA MET A 400 4.50 -33.20 -21.72
C MET A 400 5.07 -33.34 -23.13
N GLU A 401 5.94 -32.40 -23.52
CA GLU A 401 6.59 -32.37 -24.83
C GLU A 401 8.09 -32.08 -24.70
N ILE A 402 8.87 -32.57 -25.67
CA ILE A 402 10.30 -32.25 -25.77
C ILE A 402 10.44 -30.91 -26.49
N LEU A 403 11.05 -29.93 -25.81
CA LEU A 403 11.32 -28.60 -26.39
C LEU A 403 12.67 -28.56 -27.09
N ILE A 404 12.77 -27.68 -28.08
CA ILE A 404 13.99 -27.39 -28.83
C ILE A 404 14.53 -26.03 -28.38
N LEU A 405 15.74 -25.99 -27.85
CA LEU A 405 16.42 -24.75 -27.45
C LEU A 405 17.76 -24.64 -28.20
N ASN A 406 17.97 -23.54 -28.93
CA ASN A 406 19.16 -23.31 -29.74
C ASN A 406 19.47 -24.47 -30.70
N GLY A 407 18.44 -25.02 -31.34
CA GLY A 407 18.54 -26.14 -32.28
C GLY A 407 18.84 -27.50 -31.64
N LYS A 408 18.79 -27.63 -30.31
CA LYS A 408 18.98 -28.89 -29.59
C LYS A 408 17.76 -29.24 -28.76
N GLU A 409 17.35 -30.51 -28.81
CA GLU A 409 16.32 -31.03 -27.93
C GLU A 409 16.77 -30.99 -26.46
N LEU A 410 15.87 -30.61 -25.58
CA LEU A 410 16.07 -30.74 -24.14
C LEU A 410 16.06 -32.22 -23.75
N GLN A 411 16.85 -32.57 -22.72
CA GLN A 411 17.05 -33.98 -22.33
C GLN A 411 15.79 -34.67 -21.78
N ARG A 412 14.79 -33.90 -21.33
CA ARG A 412 13.56 -34.42 -20.73
C ARG A 412 12.35 -33.67 -21.29
N PRO A 413 11.22 -34.36 -21.49
CA PRO A 413 9.97 -33.68 -21.80
C PRO A 413 9.54 -32.81 -20.62
N SER A 414 8.79 -31.76 -20.91
CA SER A 414 8.30 -30.79 -19.92
C SER A 414 6.87 -30.39 -20.24
N THR A 415 6.09 -30.03 -19.22
CA THR A 415 4.76 -29.47 -19.45
C THR A 415 4.89 -28.10 -20.11
N VAL A 416 4.19 -27.91 -21.22
CA VAL A 416 4.05 -26.62 -21.92
C VAL A 416 2.61 -26.44 -22.35
N GLY A 417 2.03 -25.29 -22.02
CA GLY A 417 0.65 -24.97 -22.39
C GLY A 417 0.23 -23.56 -22.04
N TRP A 418 -0.96 -23.17 -22.48
CA TRP A 418 -1.47 -21.82 -22.29
C TRP A 418 -2.01 -21.63 -20.88
N VAL A 419 -1.47 -20.63 -20.19
CA VAL A 419 -1.87 -20.22 -18.83
C VAL A 419 -2.33 -18.77 -18.91
N TYR A 420 -3.35 -18.39 -18.13
CA TYR A 420 -3.84 -17.01 -18.13
C TYR A 420 -3.06 -16.13 -17.14
N TRP A 421 -2.22 -15.23 -17.67
CA TRP A 421 -1.36 -14.33 -16.91
C TRP A 421 -1.80 -12.87 -17.04
N GLY A 422 -1.75 -12.11 -15.95
CA GLY A 422 -1.95 -10.66 -15.94
C GLY A 422 -0.72 -9.89 -15.46
N ARG A 423 -0.59 -8.65 -15.96
CA ARG A 423 0.45 -7.70 -15.55
C ARG A 423 -0.06 -6.82 -14.41
N LEU A 424 0.70 -6.72 -13.32
CA LEU A 424 0.31 -5.92 -12.16
C LEU A 424 0.59 -4.43 -12.38
N TYR A 425 -0.23 -3.54 -11.81
CA TYR A 425 -0.07 -2.09 -11.94
C TYR A 425 1.15 -1.50 -11.20
N HIS A 426 1.77 -2.23 -10.28
CA HIS A 426 2.96 -1.79 -9.57
C HIS A 426 4.24 -2.06 -10.38
N THR A 427 4.49 -1.25 -11.41
CA THR A 427 5.61 -1.41 -12.35
C THR A 427 6.98 -1.07 -11.74
N ALA A 428 8.06 -1.48 -12.40
CA ALA A 428 9.42 -1.09 -12.01
C ALA A 428 9.61 0.43 -12.11
N ARG A 429 9.06 1.04 -13.16
CA ARG A 429 9.07 2.49 -13.39
C ARG A 429 8.48 3.29 -12.24
N ASP A 430 7.38 2.84 -11.64
CA ASP A 430 6.73 3.60 -10.55
C ASP A 430 7.50 3.53 -9.22
N LYS A 431 8.48 2.63 -9.13
CA LYS A 431 9.21 2.30 -7.90
C LYS A 431 10.60 2.92 -7.84
N ILE A 432 11.11 3.43 -8.95
CA ILE A 432 12.43 4.08 -8.98
C ILE A 432 12.37 5.42 -8.24
N HIS A 433 13.29 5.59 -7.30
CA HIS A 433 13.48 6.85 -6.59
C HIS A 433 14.99 7.05 -6.44
N ALA A 434 15.51 8.15 -6.96
CA ALA A 434 16.91 8.51 -6.74
C ALA A 434 17.02 10.02 -6.59
N SER A 435 17.77 10.45 -5.58
CA SER A 435 18.09 11.86 -5.50
C SER A 435 19.39 12.14 -4.74
N PRO A 436 20.24 13.02 -5.27
CA PRO A 436 21.40 13.49 -4.53
C PRO A 436 21.01 14.49 -3.42
N SER A 437 19.84 15.15 -3.54
CA SER A 437 19.35 16.21 -2.63
C SER A 437 17.83 16.17 -2.35
N GLY A 438 17.10 15.21 -2.92
CA GLY A 438 15.64 15.05 -2.78
C GLY A 438 15.25 14.04 -1.69
N PRO A 439 14.03 13.47 -1.68
CA PRO A 439 13.53 12.67 -0.56
C PRO A 439 14.49 11.51 -0.23
N PRO A 440 15.21 11.62 0.89
CA PRO A 440 16.31 10.72 1.22
C PRO A 440 15.82 9.32 1.58
N GLN A 441 16.72 8.34 1.50
CA GLN A 441 16.44 7.01 2.06
C GLN A 441 16.60 7.05 3.57
N ARG A 442 15.61 6.53 4.28
CA ARG A 442 15.67 6.37 5.73
C ARG A 442 16.49 5.14 6.07
N GLN A 443 17.49 5.31 6.93
CA GLN A 443 18.22 4.24 7.59
C GLN A 443 17.95 4.31 9.08
N ASP A 444 17.71 3.16 9.71
CA ASP A 444 17.36 3.07 11.14
C ASP A 444 18.45 2.29 11.91
N GLU A 445 18.11 1.84 13.12
CA GLU A 445 19.00 1.11 14.02
C GLU A 445 19.63 -0.13 13.41
N LEU A 446 18.88 -0.88 12.61
CA LEU A 446 19.37 -2.13 12.02
C LEU A 446 20.51 -1.88 11.02
N GLU A 447 20.37 -0.87 10.16
CA GLU A 447 21.42 -0.48 9.22
C GLU A 447 22.67 0.05 9.95
N TYR A 448 22.46 0.81 11.04
CA TYR A 448 23.55 1.27 11.90
C TYR A 448 24.32 0.10 12.52
N TYR A 449 23.64 -0.86 13.14
CA TYR A 449 24.28 -2.01 13.76
C TYR A 449 24.94 -2.92 12.74
N ALA A 450 24.32 -3.15 11.57
CA ALA A 450 24.92 -3.94 10.50
C ALA A 450 26.28 -3.35 10.05
N LEU A 451 26.36 -2.03 9.84
CA LEU A 451 27.61 -1.35 9.50
C LEU A 451 28.60 -1.33 10.67
N ARG A 452 28.12 -1.18 11.91
CA ARG A 452 28.97 -1.20 13.11
C ARG A 452 29.63 -2.56 13.31
N ASP A 453 28.89 -3.64 13.11
CA ASP A 453 29.33 -5.00 13.36
C ASP A 453 30.41 -5.45 12.36
N VAL A 454 30.41 -4.94 11.13
CA VAL A 454 31.53 -5.12 10.17
C VAL A 454 32.68 -4.13 10.40
N GLY A 455 32.58 -3.21 11.36
CA GLY A 455 33.60 -2.19 11.64
C GLY A 455 33.69 -1.08 10.58
N ALA A 456 32.62 -0.82 9.82
CA ALA A 456 32.58 0.20 8.77
C ALA A 456 32.31 1.61 9.35
N PHE A 457 33.18 2.07 10.26
CA PHE A 457 32.99 3.33 10.99
C PHE A 457 33.03 4.57 10.10
N GLU A 458 33.82 4.55 9.02
CA GLU A 458 33.84 5.63 8.04
C GLU A 458 32.50 5.73 7.29
N ASN A 459 31.91 4.60 6.90
CA ASN A 459 30.59 4.58 6.28
C ASN A 459 29.50 5.01 7.25
N LEU A 460 29.61 4.65 8.53
CA LEU A 460 28.71 5.14 9.58
C LEU A 460 28.75 6.66 9.71
N ALA A 461 29.96 7.24 9.78
CA ALA A 461 30.16 8.69 9.81
C ALA A 461 29.64 9.34 8.52
N GLU A 462 29.81 8.69 7.38
CA GLU A 462 29.31 9.20 6.11
C GLU A 462 27.77 9.23 6.09
N HIS A 463 27.11 8.10 6.38
CA HIS A 463 25.66 7.93 6.26
C HIS A 463 24.88 8.73 7.32
N PHE A 464 25.28 8.62 8.59
CA PHE A 464 24.55 9.20 9.73
C PHE A 464 25.06 10.60 10.14
N ASN A 465 26.09 11.11 9.47
CA ASN A 465 26.54 12.49 9.64
C ASN A 465 26.68 13.19 8.28
N THR A 466 27.74 12.95 7.52
CA THR A 466 28.11 13.75 6.33
C THR A 466 27.00 13.85 5.28
N ARG A 467 26.27 12.75 5.04
CA ARG A 467 25.14 12.64 4.09
C ARG A 467 23.78 12.76 4.75
N ALA A 468 23.70 13.04 6.05
CA ALA A 468 22.42 13.22 6.72
C ALA A 468 21.74 14.49 6.17
N ALA A 469 20.49 14.35 5.72
CA ALA A 469 19.71 15.43 5.13
C ALA A 469 19.41 16.55 6.12
N GLU A 470 19.43 16.25 7.42
CA GLU A 470 19.22 17.20 8.50
C GLU A 470 20.46 18.07 8.80
N ARG A 471 21.58 17.89 8.07
CA ARG A 471 22.75 18.77 8.22
C ARG A 471 22.43 20.19 7.74
N PRO A 472 22.93 21.23 8.44
CA PRO A 472 22.78 22.62 7.99
C PRO A 472 23.40 22.91 6.61
N ASP A 473 24.44 22.16 6.23
CA ASP A 473 25.16 22.28 4.96
C ASP A 473 24.79 21.19 3.94
N ALA A 474 23.68 20.47 4.15
CA ALA A 474 23.23 19.36 3.31
C ALA A 474 22.99 19.77 1.85
N ASP A 475 22.46 20.98 1.62
CA ASP A 475 22.19 21.56 0.31
C ASP A 475 23.47 21.78 -0.51
N THR A 476 24.59 22.04 0.14
CA THR A 476 25.90 22.25 -0.50
C THR A 476 26.59 20.95 -0.93
N LEU A 477 26.11 19.79 -0.48
CA LEU A 477 26.81 18.51 -0.67
C LEU A 477 27.02 18.18 -2.16
N VAL A 478 26.04 18.49 -3.01
CA VAL A 478 26.13 18.31 -4.47
C VAL A 478 27.28 19.11 -5.08
N ALA A 479 27.36 20.41 -4.75
CA ALA A 479 28.42 21.28 -5.22
C ALA A 479 29.80 20.83 -4.70
N ARG A 480 29.86 20.36 -3.45
CA ARG A 480 31.11 19.83 -2.86
C ARG A 480 31.61 18.58 -3.58
N VAL A 481 30.73 17.63 -3.89
CA VAL A 481 31.08 16.44 -4.69
C VAL A 481 31.55 16.82 -6.10
N ALA A 482 30.87 17.78 -6.73
CA ALA A 482 31.28 18.33 -8.03
C ALA A 482 32.65 19.05 -7.96
N SER A 483 33.05 19.57 -6.79
CA SER A 483 34.33 20.26 -6.61
C SER A 483 35.50 19.31 -6.33
N GLY A 484 35.24 18.10 -5.81
CA GLY A 484 36.30 17.14 -5.47
C GLY A 484 35.92 16.17 -4.35
N PRO A 485 36.91 15.44 -3.78
CA PRO A 485 36.70 14.59 -2.62
C PRO A 485 36.13 15.38 -1.43
N VAL A 486 35.09 14.84 -0.79
CA VAL A 486 34.42 15.48 0.33
C VAL A 486 35.04 15.02 1.65
N LYS A 487 35.48 15.97 2.47
CA LYS A 487 35.91 15.67 3.84
C LYS A 487 34.69 15.33 4.71
N GLN A 488 34.79 14.25 5.49
CA GLN A 488 33.80 13.85 6.50
C GLN A 488 33.47 15.01 7.44
N ALA A 489 32.19 15.15 7.78
CA ALA A 489 31.76 16.14 8.76
C ALA A 489 32.19 15.74 10.18
N GLY A 490 32.60 16.73 10.98
CA GLY A 490 32.91 16.53 12.39
C GLY A 490 31.66 16.26 13.24
N PRO A 491 31.83 15.74 14.46
CA PRO A 491 30.74 15.66 15.44
C PRO A 491 30.35 17.06 15.95
N PRO A 492 29.16 17.23 16.53
CA PRO A 492 28.11 16.21 16.69
C PRO A 492 27.31 15.93 15.41
N THR A 493 26.62 14.79 15.36
CA THR A 493 25.66 14.49 14.29
C THR A 493 24.44 15.42 14.36
N PRO A 494 23.68 15.61 13.26
CA PRO A 494 22.46 16.44 13.27
C PRO A 494 21.43 15.97 14.28
N LYS A 495 21.22 14.66 14.38
CA LYS A 495 20.26 14.07 15.33
C LYS A 495 20.63 14.38 16.78
N PHE A 496 21.91 14.28 17.12
CA PHE A 496 22.38 14.64 18.46
C PHE A 496 22.25 16.15 18.70
N SER A 497 22.58 16.97 17.70
CA SER A 497 22.42 18.43 17.78
C SER A 497 20.97 18.84 18.03
N ASP A 498 20.02 18.23 17.32
CA ASP A 498 18.58 18.49 17.50
C ASP A 498 18.08 18.03 18.88
N LEU A 499 18.52 16.84 19.35
CA LEU A 499 18.22 16.38 20.71
C LEU A 499 18.72 17.36 21.77
N VAL A 500 19.97 17.82 21.66
CA VAL A 500 20.54 18.79 22.61
C VAL A 500 19.80 20.13 22.55
N ARG A 501 19.43 20.60 21.36
CA ARG A 501 18.63 21.82 21.16
C ARG A 501 17.28 21.73 21.89
N ARG A 502 16.54 20.64 21.70
CA ARG A 502 15.23 20.39 22.33
C ARG A 502 15.33 20.29 23.86
N LEU A 503 16.34 19.59 24.36
CA LEU A 503 16.60 19.50 25.80
C LEU A 503 16.94 20.87 26.39
N ALA A 504 17.71 21.70 25.68
CA ALA A 504 18.08 23.04 26.13
C ALA A 504 16.86 23.96 26.28
N VAL A 505 15.83 23.81 25.43
CA VAL A 505 14.55 24.54 25.53
C VAL A 505 13.83 24.21 26.84
N ALA A 506 13.90 22.95 27.27
CA ALA A 506 13.35 22.47 28.54
C ALA A 506 14.26 22.77 29.76
N GLY A 507 15.37 23.50 29.58
CA GLY A 507 16.29 23.80 30.67
C GLY A 507 17.23 22.64 31.05
N ILE A 508 17.46 21.70 30.13
CA ILE A 508 18.42 20.60 30.29
C ILE A 508 19.60 20.83 29.35
N ARG A 509 20.78 21.04 29.93
CA ARG A 509 22.02 21.16 29.17
C ARG A 509 22.72 19.81 29.11
N ALA A 510 22.98 19.37 27.89
CA ALA A 510 23.82 18.21 27.59
C ALA A 510 25.24 18.69 27.21
N GLU A 511 26.26 18.16 27.89
CA GLU A 511 27.67 18.50 27.66
C GLU A 511 28.46 17.24 27.34
N LEU A 512 29.11 17.23 26.18
CA LEU A 512 30.05 16.20 25.80
C LEU A 512 31.43 16.53 26.40
N GLN A 513 31.93 15.68 27.30
CA GLN A 513 33.26 15.77 27.92
C GLN A 513 34.06 14.52 27.58
N GLY A 514 34.83 14.58 26.50
CA GLY A 514 35.49 13.39 25.93
C GLY A 514 34.45 12.38 25.48
N GLU A 515 34.54 11.14 25.98
CA GLU A 515 33.60 10.05 25.69
C GLU A 515 32.37 10.05 26.61
N LYS A 516 32.27 11.01 27.54
CA LYS A 516 31.17 11.06 28.51
C LYS A 516 30.17 12.14 28.14
N LEU A 517 28.89 11.79 28.23
CA LEU A 517 27.78 12.74 28.12
C LEU A 517 27.24 13.07 29.50
N ARG A 518 27.23 14.35 29.87
CA ARG A 518 26.68 14.84 31.14
C ARG A 518 25.44 15.68 30.88
N PHE A 519 24.37 15.37 31.58
CA PHE A 519 23.16 16.20 31.62
C PHE A 519 23.13 17.00 32.92
N ARG A 520 22.74 18.28 32.83
CA ARG A 520 22.52 19.14 33.99
C ARG A 520 21.34 20.06 33.76
N PHE A 521 20.62 20.38 34.82
CA PHE A 521 19.64 21.46 34.76
C PHE A 521 20.36 22.80 34.66
N SER A 522 19.84 23.67 33.81
CA SER A 522 20.30 25.04 33.65
C SER A 522 19.16 25.90 33.14
N LYS A 523 19.29 27.21 33.31
CA LYS A 523 18.43 28.16 32.62
C LYS A 523 18.39 27.87 31.11
N PRO A 524 17.22 27.86 30.44
CA PRO A 524 17.16 27.74 28.98
C PRO A 524 18.05 28.82 28.34
N GLN A 525 18.77 28.45 27.27
CA GLN A 525 19.68 29.38 26.58
C GLN A 525 18.92 30.22 25.56
N GLY A 526 19.29 31.50 25.41
CA GLY A 526 18.69 32.42 24.44
C GLY A 526 17.42 33.10 24.96
N ALA A 527 16.50 33.40 24.04
CA ALA A 527 15.21 33.98 24.39
C ALA A 527 14.32 32.95 25.09
N THR A 528 13.55 33.39 26.09
CA THR A 528 12.72 32.52 26.93
C THR A 528 11.32 33.10 27.08
N LEU A 529 10.31 32.23 27.09
CA LEU A 529 8.97 32.56 27.59
C LEU A 529 8.96 32.39 29.10
N LYS A 530 8.80 33.49 29.84
CA LYS A 530 8.58 33.45 31.29
C LYS A 530 7.12 33.15 31.56
N PHE A 531 6.87 32.21 32.46
CA PHE A 531 5.51 31.91 32.85
C PHE A 531 4.96 32.96 33.83
N ALA A 532 3.68 33.28 33.67
CA ALA A 532 2.93 34.19 34.54
C ALA A 532 3.02 33.79 36.03
N ARG A 533 3.25 32.50 36.28
CA ARG A 533 3.51 31.90 37.60
C ARG A 533 4.37 30.63 37.43
N PRO A 534 5.01 30.14 38.51
CA PRO A 534 5.61 28.81 38.51
C PRO A 534 4.58 27.71 38.25
N ILE A 535 4.99 26.70 37.47
CA ILE A 535 4.17 25.55 37.05
C ILE A 535 4.93 24.26 37.39
N PRO A 536 4.28 23.18 37.85
CA PRO A 536 4.94 21.90 38.06
C PRO A 536 5.68 21.40 36.80
N HIS A 537 6.93 20.95 36.97
CA HIS A 537 7.76 20.51 35.86
C HIS A 537 7.26 19.16 35.29
N PRO A 538 6.93 19.05 33.99
CA PRO A 538 6.33 17.83 33.42
C PRO A 538 7.18 16.56 33.54
N TRP A 539 8.52 16.68 33.45
CA TRP A 539 9.43 15.53 33.53
C TRP A 539 10.05 15.30 34.91
N LEU A 540 9.88 16.21 35.88
CA LEU A 540 10.61 16.16 37.14
C LEU A 540 9.63 16.34 38.29
N LEU A 541 9.56 15.31 39.12
CA LEU A 541 8.78 15.37 40.35
C LEU A 541 9.38 16.42 41.29
N ASP A 542 8.49 17.14 41.98
CA ASP A 542 8.83 18.14 43.02
C ASP A 542 9.66 19.34 42.54
N GLN A 543 9.68 19.63 41.23
CA GLN A 543 10.29 20.83 40.67
C GLN A 543 9.26 21.71 39.96
N GLU A 544 9.56 23.01 39.89
CA GLU A 544 8.78 23.98 39.14
C GLU A 544 9.56 24.48 37.92
N VAL A 545 8.87 24.63 36.80
CA VAL A 545 9.35 25.38 35.63
C VAL A 545 8.82 26.80 35.71
N ARG A 546 9.72 27.78 35.55
CA ARG A 546 9.39 29.21 35.58
C ARG A 546 9.49 29.86 34.21
N GLU A 547 10.20 29.23 33.30
CA GLU A 547 10.41 29.69 31.95
C GLU A 547 10.86 28.52 31.07
N VAL A 548 10.59 28.64 29.78
CA VAL A 548 11.05 27.70 28.74
C VAL A 548 11.74 28.48 27.63
N GLY A 549 12.63 27.84 26.88
CA GLY A 549 13.20 28.42 25.66
C GLY A 549 12.12 28.68 24.61
N VAL A 550 12.39 29.63 23.71
CA VAL A 550 11.54 29.86 22.52
C VAL A 550 11.69 28.68 21.56
N PHE A 551 10.57 28.14 21.07
CA PHE A 551 10.57 27.07 20.06
C PHE A 551 9.35 27.18 19.12
N GLU A 552 9.39 28.17 18.23
CA GLU A 552 8.28 28.54 17.34
C GLU A 552 7.92 27.48 16.30
N GLU A 553 8.82 26.51 16.06
CA GLU A 553 8.58 25.36 15.17
C GLU A 553 7.43 24.45 15.64
N LEU A 554 7.03 24.53 16.92
CA LEU A 554 5.96 23.70 17.49
C LEU A 554 4.65 24.50 17.67
N PRO A 555 3.51 24.02 17.13
CA PRO A 555 2.20 24.62 17.39
C PRO A 555 1.87 24.70 18.89
N GLU A 556 2.32 23.73 19.68
CA GLU A 556 2.15 23.69 21.14
C GLU A 556 2.82 24.86 21.84
N TYR A 557 3.93 25.38 21.28
CA TYR A 557 4.57 26.60 21.79
C TYR A 557 3.67 27.82 21.58
N GLY A 558 3.04 27.95 20.40
CA GLY A 558 2.08 29.03 20.12
C GLY A 558 0.90 29.00 21.08
N ALA A 559 0.29 27.82 21.28
CA ALA A 559 -0.80 27.64 22.25
C ALA A 559 -0.35 27.98 23.68
N LEU A 560 0.88 27.60 24.06
CA LEU A 560 1.45 27.93 25.36
C LEU A 560 1.62 29.44 25.56
N VAL A 561 2.11 30.17 24.55
CA VAL A 561 2.24 31.63 24.58
C VAL A 561 0.90 32.32 24.79
N GLU A 562 -0.14 31.90 24.06
CA GLU A 562 -1.49 32.48 24.16
C GLU A 562 -2.10 32.29 25.55
N VAL A 563 -2.01 31.07 26.08
CA VAL A 563 -2.55 30.75 27.41
C VAL A 563 -1.77 31.46 28.52
N ASN A 564 -0.44 31.57 28.37
CA ASN A 564 0.39 32.31 29.32
C ASN A 564 0.02 33.81 29.34
N ALA A 565 -0.14 34.45 28.17
CA ALA A 565 -0.55 35.85 28.07
C ALA A 565 -1.97 36.08 28.64
N LYS A 566 -2.88 35.11 28.48
CA LYS A 566 -4.20 35.12 29.14
C LYS A 566 -4.06 35.07 30.66
N MET A 567 -3.17 34.23 31.18
CA MET A 567 -2.91 34.12 32.62
C MET A 567 -2.34 35.41 33.20
N GLU A 568 -1.37 36.05 32.54
CA GLU A 568 -0.80 37.35 32.97
C GLU A 568 -1.87 38.45 33.09
N ARG A 569 -2.77 38.53 32.09
CA ARG A 569 -3.89 39.48 32.12
C ARG A 569 -4.84 39.20 33.28
N MET A 570 -5.17 37.94 33.55
CA MET A 570 -6.04 37.56 34.67
C MET A 570 -5.43 37.91 36.04
N LEU A 571 -4.13 37.69 36.22
CA LEU A 571 -3.42 38.07 37.45
C LEU A 571 -3.37 39.59 37.64
N THR A 572 -3.21 40.34 36.55
CA THR A 572 -3.15 41.81 36.59
C THR A 572 -4.52 42.45 36.86
N THR A 573 -5.59 41.85 36.34
CA THR A 573 -6.96 42.38 36.43
C THR A 573 -7.77 41.86 37.63
N GLN A 574 -7.17 41.02 38.48
CA GLN A 574 -7.84 40.38 39.63
C GLN A 574 -9.11 39.62 39.22
N ALA A 575 -9.02 38.79 38.17
CA ALA A 575 -10.13 38.00 37.68
C ALA A 575 -10.68 37.01 38.74
N PRO A 576 -11.97 36.62 38.67
CA PRO A 576 -12.60 35.69 39.62
C PRO A 576 -11.82 34.39 39.80
N GLU A 577 -11.72 33.91 41.05
CA GLU A 577 -10.89 32.76 41.45
C GLU A 577 -11.18 31.49 40.64
N CYS A 578 -12.46 31.20 40.34
CA CYS A 578 -12.87 30.07 39.52
C CYS A 578 -12.29 30.11 38.09
N LEU A 579 -12.26 31.29 37.45
CA LEU A 579 -11.71 31.47 36.10
C LEU A 579 -10.19 31.41 36.10
N THR A 580 -9.57 31.97 37.14
CA THR A 580 -8.13 31.89 37.37
C THR A 580 -7.68 30.43 37.54
N GLN A 581 -8.39 29.64 38.36
CA GLN A 581 -8.08 28.23 38.57
C GLN A 581 -8.23 27.39 37.31
N LYS A 582 -9.30 27.60 36.51
CA LYS A 582 -9.45 26.94 35.21
C LYS A 582 -8.31 27.26 34.25
N THR A 583 -7.86 28.51 34.22
CA THR A 583 -6.76 28.95 33.35
C THR A 583 -5.42 28.40 33.82
N ILE A 584 -5.20 28.24 35.13
CA ILE A 584 -4.02 27.55 35.67
C ILE A 584 -3.97 26.11 35.18
N VAL A 585 -5.05 25.34 35.34
CA VAL A 585 -5.11 23.93 34.87
C VAL A 585 -4.86 23.84 33.36
N HIS A 586 -5.39 24.79 32.60
CA HIS A 586 -5.16 24.86 31.15
C HIS A 586 -3.70 25.18 30.81
N LEU A 587 -3.08 26.14 31.50
CA LEU A 587 -1.66 26.48 31.34
C LEU A 587 -0.78 25.27 31.66
N GLU A 588 -1.03 24.55 32.75
CA GLU A 588 -0.31 23.31 33.06
C GLU A 588 -0.47 22.23 31.97
N ALA A 589 -1.67 22.07 31.44
CA ALA A 589 -1.93 21.14 30.34
C ALA A 589 -1.17 21.54 29.06
N CYS A 590 -1.12 22.82 28.73
CA CYS A 590 -0.32 23.33 27.60
C CYS A 590 1.18 23.14 27.82
N VAL A 591 1.69 23.37 29.05
CA VAL A 591 3.09 23.09 29.40
C VAL A 591 3.39 21.60 29.23
N ARG A 592 2.54 20.70 29.73
CA ARG A 592 2.70 19.24 29.53
C ARG A 592 2.75 18.87 28.04
N LYS A 593 1.77 19.31 27.25
CA LYS A 593 1.73 19.07 25.79
C LYS A 593 2.97 19.59 25.07
N PHE A 594 3.44 20.78 25.44
CA PHE A 594 4.66 21.35 24.87
C PHE A 594 5.90 20.50 25.19
N PHE A 595 6.06 20.04 26.44
CA PHE A 595 7.16 19.14 26.80
C PHE A 595 7.05 17.78 26.09
N ASP A 596 5.86 17.20 25.98
CA ASP A 596 5.65 15.96 25.22
C ASP A 596 6.01 16.13 23.73
N ALA A 597 5.72 17.30 23.15
CA ALA A 597 6.08 17.65 21.77
C ALA A 597 7.59 17.91 21.60
N LEU A 598 8.26 18.49 22.61
CA LEU A 598 9.71 18.71 22.59
C LEU A 598 10.48 17.39 22.45
N LEU A 599 10.04 16.33 23.15
CA LEU A 599 10.70 15.02 23.16
C LEU A 599 9.72 13.85 23.02
N SER A 600 9.11 13.71 21.84
CA SER A 600 8.30 12.54 21.51
C SER A 600 9.14 11.25 21.35
N PRO A 601 8.53 10.04 21.44
CA PRO A 601 9.21 8.77 21.19
C PRO A 601 9.93 8.69 19.84
N ALA A 602 9.47 9.44 18.82
CA ALA A 602 10.10 9.45 17.51
C ALA A 602 11.51 10.07 17.52
N HIS A 603 11.75 11.08 18.37
CA HIS A 603 13.07 11.71 18.51
C HIS A 603 14.11 10.79 19.17
N LEU A 604 13.64 9.81 19.94
CA LEU A 604 14.50 8.84 20.64
C LEU A 604 14.82 7.60 19.80
N ARG A 605 14.08 7.33 18.72
CA ARG A 605 14.39 6.23 17.79
C ARG A 605 15.57 6.61 16.93
N PHE A 606 16.62 5.79 16.87
CA PHE A 606 17.79 6.11 16.06
C PHE A 606 17.49 5.91 14.56
N SER A 607 17.73 6.96 13.79
CA SER A 607 17.41 7.04 12.37
C SER A 607 18.14 8.21 11.72
N ALA A 608 18.44 8.11 10.43
CA ALA A 608 18.91 9.20 9.60
C ALA A 608 18.28 9.14 8.21
N GLN A 609 18.12 10.31 7.63
CA GLN A 609 17.73 10.50 6.25
C GLN A 609 18.99 10.70 5.40
N VAL A 610 19.33 9.72 4.55
CA VAL A 610 20.62 9.67 3.85
C VAL A 610 20.50 10.21 2.42
N LEU A 611 21.20 11.31 2.13
CA LEU A 611 21.36 11.90 0.78
C LEU A 611 22.25 11.03 -0.12
N PHE A 612 22.31 11.33 -1.42
CA PHE A 612 23.06 10.55 -2.41
C PHE A 612 22.65 9.08 -2.42
N SER A 613 21.35 8.82 -2.33
CA SER A 613 20.80 7.48 -2.28
C SER A 613 19.79 7.25 -3.41
N GLY A 614 19.66 5.99 -3.79
CA GLY A 614 18.65 5.52 -4.72
C GLY A 614 17.97 4.26 -4.18
N ARG A 615 16.75 3.98 -4.63
CA ARG A 615 16.10 2.69 -4.48
C ARG A 615 15.27 2.37 -5.71
N THR A 616 15.21 1.09 -6.04
CA THR A 616 14.24 0.58 -7.01
C THR A 616 14.11 -0.93 -6.88
N VAL A 617 13.27 -1.54 -7.71
CA VAL A 617 13.07 -2.98 -7.79
C VAL A 617 14.37 -3.69 -8.16
N ILE A 618 14.62 -4.83 -7.51
CA ILE A 618 15.70 -5.75 -7.84
C ILE A 618 15.26 -6.72 -8.95
N ALA A 619 16.14 -6.98 -9.92
CA ALA A 619 15.94 -7.99 -10.96
C ALA A 619 17.24 -8.79 -11.22
N PRO A 620 17.16 -10.03 -11.76
CA PRO A 620 18.34 -10.82 -12.09
C PRO A 620 19.25 -10.11 -13.09
N GLY A 621 20.57 -10.15 -12.85
CA GLY A 621 21.61 -9.65 -13.74
C GLY A 621 22.57 -10.76 -14.15
N ALA A 622 22.08 -11.71 -14.95
CA ALA A 622 22.82 -12.90 -15.39
C ALA A 622 24.13 -12.61 -16.13
N ASP A 623 24.18 -11.46 -16.81
CA ASP A 623 25.32 -10.99 -17.60
C ASP A 623 26.34 -10.18 -16.78
N LEU A 624 26.08 -9.94 -15.50
CA LEU A 624 27.00 -9.24 -14.60
C LEU A 624 28.01 -10.19 -13.98
N ARG A 625 29.21 -9.69 -13.69
CA ARG A 625 30.12 -10.37 -12.76
C ARG A 625 29.55 -10.31 -11.33
N ILE A 626 29.98 -11.22 -10.48
CA ILE A 626 29.52 -11.29 -9.09
C ILE A 626 29.85 -10.02 -8.27
N ASP A 627 30.89 -9.27 -8.66
CA ASP A 627 31.31 -8.02 -8.02
C ASP A 627 30.72 -6.76 -8.68
N GLN A 628 29.82 -6.93 -9.66
CA GLN A 628 29.14 -5.84 -10.34
C GLN A 628 27.67 -5.72 -9.92
N VAL A 629 27.16 -4.50 -10.00
CA VAL A 629 25.73 -4.19 -9.88
C VAL A 629 25.30 -3.37 -11.09
N GLY A 630 24.17 -3.71 -11.71
CA GLY A 630 23.57 -2.85 -12.72
C GLY A 630 22.74 -1.77 -12.06
N LEU A 631 23.04 -0.50 -12.31
CA LEU A 631 22.26 0.63 -11.83
C LEU A 631 21.40 1.19 -12.96
N ALA A 632 20.12 1.40 -12.67
CA ALA A 632 19.21 2.13 -13.54
C ALA A 632 19.83 3.47 -13.96
N GLU A 633 19.63 3.85 -15.21
CA GLU A 633 20.23 5.03 -15.80
C GLU A 633 19.89 6.30 -15.01
N GLU A 634 18.64 6.42 -14.55
CA GLU A 634 18.23 7.54 -13.70
C GLU A 634 19.03 7.62 -12.40
N ILE A 635 19.23 6.49 -11.71
CA ILE A 635 20.03 6.43 -10.48
C ILE A 635 21.48 6.81 -10.79
N ALA A 636 22.06 6.27 -11.86
CA ALA A 636 23.43 6.56 -12.26
C ALA A 636 23.65 8.07 -12.50
N TRP A 637 22.77 8.71 -13.27
CA TRP A 637 22.85 10.16 -13.51
C TRP A 637 22.64 10.99 -12.25
N LYS A 638 21.73 10.59 -11.36
CA LYS A 638 21.45 11.31 -10.11
C LYS A 638 22.62 11.25 -9.14
N LEU A 639 23.28 10.10 -8.99
CA LEU A 639 24.36 9.90 -8.03
C LEU A 639 25.73 10.37 -8.55
N PHE A 640 26.02 10.14 -9.83
CA PHE A 640 27.34 10.42 -10.41
C PHE A 640 27.37 11.69 -11.27
N GLY A 641 26.23 12.25 -11.65
CA GLY A 641 26.13 13.49 -12.45
C GLY A 641 27.01 14.64 -11.94
N PRO A 642 27.09 14.91 -10.62
CA PRO A 642 28.00 15.94 -10.09
C PRO A 642 29.48 15.66 -10.42
N MET A 643 29.90 14.39 -10.44
CA MET A 643 31.26 13.99 -10.82
C MET A 643 31.50 14.09 -12.33
N VAL A 644 30.47 13.83 -13.15
CA VAL A 644 30.54 14.05 -14.61
C VAL A 644 30.74 15.54 -14.90
N LEU A 645 30.00 16.41 -14.21
CA LEU A 645 30.15 17.86 -14.33
C LEU A 645 31.57 18.31 -14.00
N ARG A 646 32.18 17.75 -12.95
CA ARG A 646 33.58 18.02 -12.57
C ARG A 646 34.57 17.71 -13.69
N GLU A 647 34.38 16.59 -14.38
CA GLU A 647 35.34 16.10 -15.39
C GLU A 647 35.10 16.68 -16.78
N LEU A 648 33.84 16.99 -17.10
CA LEU A 648 33.47 17.53 -18.40
C LEU A 648 33.54 19.06 -18.43
N GLY A 649 33.22 19.73 -17.31
CA GLY A 649 33.17 21.19 -17.21
C GLY A 649 31.99 21.84 -17.96
N ASP A 650 31.04 21.04 -18.48
CA ASP A 650 29.91 21.50 -19.30
C ASP A 650 28.58 21.01 -18.72
N GLU A 651 27.84 21.92 -18.08
CA GLU A 651 26.54 21.61 -17.47
C GLU A 651 25.45 21.31 -18.51
N VAL A 652 25.54 21.90 -19.70
CA VAL A 652 24.56 21.71 -20.78
C VAL A 652 24.67 20.29 -21.31
N GLU A 653 25.88 19.81 -21.56
CA GLU A 653 26.13 18.42 -21.99
C GLU A 653 25.67 17.40 -20.93
N VAL A 654 25.94 17.65 -19.64
CA VAL A 654 25.52 16.77 -18.54
C VAL A 654 23.99 16.72 -18.43
N ARG A 655 23.33 17.88 -18.49
CA ARG A 655 21.86 17.97 -18.43
C ARG A 655 21.20 17.32 -19.65
N ALA A 656 21.79 17.46 -20.83
CA ALA A 656 21.33 16.84 -22.06
C ALA A 656 21.67 15.34 -22.15
N ARG A 657 22.47 14.80 -21.24
CA ARG A 657 22.99 13.42 -21.26
C ARG A 657 23.63 13.08 -22.61
N SER A 658 24.50 13.97 -23.10
CA SER A 658 25.19 13.78 -24.38
C SER A 658 25.95 12.44 -24.42
N GLN A 659 26.22 11.90 -25.62
CA GLN A 659 27.01 10.67 -25.76
C GLN A 659 28.38 10.79 -25.08
N ARG A 660 29.01 11.97 -25.15
CA ARG A 660 30.29 12.26 -24.49
C ARG A 660 30.13 12.26 -22.97
N ALA A 661 29.08 12.90 -22.43
CA ALA A 661 28.81 12.89 -21.00
C ALA A 661 28.50 11.47 -20.48
N ALA A 662 27.77 10.66 -21.26
CA ALA A 662 27.51 9.25 -20.92
C ALA A 662 28.80 8.41 -20.89
N GLN A 663 29.74 8.62 -21.82
CA GLN A 663 31.05 7.97 -21.78
C GLN A 663 31.88 8.38 -20.56
N VAL A 664 31.80 9.63 -20.14
CA VAL A 664 32.46 10.11 -18.90
C VAL A 664 31.80 9.47 -17.67
N LEU A 665 30.46 9.42 -17.64
CA LEU A 665 29.72 8.72 -16.59
C LEU A 665 30.14 7.26 -16.45
N ASP A 666 30.20 6.51 -17.56
CA ASP A 666 30.59 5.10 -17.55
C ASP A 666 32.04 4.93 -17.01
N LYS A 667 32.99 5.78 -17.42
CA LYS A 667 34.36 5.78 -16.88
C LYS A 667 34.44 6.10 -15.40
N ILE A 668 33.59 7.01 -14.90
CA ILE A 668 33.49 7.34 -13.47
C ILE A 668 32.95 6.12 -12.70
N MET A 669 31.88 5.52 -13.19
CA MET A 669 31.26 4.33 -12.59
C MET A 669 32.23 3.16 -12.53
N GLU A 670 32.99 2.90 -13.61
CA GLU A 670 33.98 1.82 -13.67
C GLU A 670 35.03 1.86 -12.56
N ARG A 671 35.45 3.07 -12.14
CA ARG A 671 36.43 3.27 -11.06
C ARG A 671 35.83 3.57 -9.69
N SER A 672 34.51 3.57 -9.59
CA SER A 672 33.78 3.85 -8.35
C SER A 672 33.27 2.56 -7.70
N TRP A 673 32.87 2.69 -6.45
CA TRP A 673 32.14 1.65 -5.72
C TRP A 673 30.84 2.25 -5.21
N VAL A 674 29.79 1.44 -5.18
CA VAL A 674 28.52 1.78 -4.55
C VAL A 674 28.17 0.73 -3.50
N ILE A 675 27.49 1.15 -2.44
CA ILE A 675 27.04 0.26 -1.39
C ILE A 675 25.59 -0.07 -1.66
N VAL A 676 25.28 -1.35 -1.86
CA VAL A 676 23.92 -1.82 -2.06
C VAL A 676 23.45 -2.56 -0.82
N TYR A 677 22.22 -2.33 -0.39
CA TYR A 677 21.61 -3.02 0.75
C TYR A 677 20.09 -3.17 0.63
N ARG A 678 19.56 -4.26 1.20
CA ARG A 678 18.12 -4.54 1.29
C ARG A 678 17.63 -4.28 2.71
N ALA A 679 16.64 -3.42 2.88
CA ALA A 679 16.02 -3.21 4.18
C ALA A 679 14.99 -4.32 4.50
N PRO A 680 14.83 -4.74 5.76
CA PRO A 680 15.66 -4.37 6.92
C PRO A 680 17.01 -5.09 6.92
N ALA A 681 18.08 -4.41 7.34
CA ALA A 681 19.42 -5.00 7.43
C ALA A 681 19.59 -5.88 8.68
N LEU A 682 19.09 -7.11 8.62
CA LEU A 682 19.12 -8.07 9.74
C LEU A 682 20.51 -8.69 9.99
N THR A 683 21.41 -8.61 9.01
CA THR A 683 22.75 -9.18 9.10
C THR A 683 23.78 -8.25 8.47
N PRO A 684 25.05 -8.30 8.90
CA PRO A 684 26.09 -7.44 8.34
C PRO A 684 26.35 -7.71 6.84
N THR A 685 26.05 -8.92 6.34
CA THR A 685 26.20 -9.31 4.93
C THR A 685 25.16 -8.67 3.99
N THR A 686 24.24 -7.88 4.54
CA THR A 686 23.23 -7.15 3.76
C THR A 686 23.83 -5.92 3.07
N PHE A 687 24.88 -5.33 3.63
CA PHE A 687 25.60 -4.20 3.04
C PHE A 687 26.80 -4.70 2.24
N VAL A 688 26.77 -4.48 0.92
CA VAL A 688 27.80 -5.00 0.02
C VAL A 688 28.21 -3.93 -0.97
N ALA A 689 29.52 -3.77 -1.15
CA ALA A 689 30.07 -2.85 -2.14
C ALA A 689 30.18 -3.55 -3.51
N PHE A 690 29.72 -2.87 -4.56
CA PHE A 690 29.77 -3.37 -5.94
C PHE A 690 30.36 -2.33 -6.89
N ARG A 691 30.91 -2.81 -8.01
CA ARG A 691 31.25 -1.99 -9.18
C ARG A 691 29.97 -1.67 -9.96
N PRO A 692 29.55 -0.40 -10.06
CA PRO A 692 28.32 -0.06 -10.77
C PRO A 692 28.52 -0.15 -12.29
N VAL A 693 27.51 -0.67 -12.99
CA VAL A 693 27.40 -0.71 -14.45
C VAL A 693 26.09 -0.05 -14.83
N ARG A 694 26.09 0.90 -15.75
CA ARG A 694 24.86 1.61 -16.15
C ARG A 694 23.95 0.71 -16.97
N ARG A 695 22.64 0.76 -16.69
CA ARG A 695 21.59 -0.04 -17.33
C ARG A 695 20.41 0.85 -17.76
N PRO A 696 19.82 0.64 -18.94
CA PRO A 696 18.71 1.47 -19.44
C PRO A 696 17.39 1.26 -18.70
N GLU A 697 17.21 0.12 -18.03
CA GLU A 697 15.97 -0.22 -17.32
C GLU A 697 15.82 0.50 -15.97
N HIS A 698 14.61 0.52 -15.40
CA HIS A 698 14.33 1.17 -14.11
C HIS A 698 14.62 0.30 -12.88
N VAL A 699 15.52 -0.69 -13.00
CA VAL A 699 15.82 -1.67 -11.94
C VAL A 699 17.29 -1.65 -11.50
N ILE A 700 17.54 -2.21 -10.32
CA ILE A 700 18.88 -2.61 -9.90
C ILE A 700 19.07 -4.08 -10.26
N ARG A 701 20.08 -4.37 -11.09
CA ARG A 701 20.43 -5.73 -11.52
C ARG A 701 21.46 -6.33 -10.58
N LEU A 702 21.18 -7.50 -10.03
CA LEU A 702 22.12 -8.23 -9.19
C LEU A 702 22.33 -9.65 -9.68
N HIS A 703 23.56 -10.14 -9.52
CA HIS A 703 23.89 -11.53 -9.80
C HIS A 703 23.18 -12.44 -8.78
N SER A 704 22.50 -13.50 -9.24
CA SER A 704 21.67 -14.36 -8.37
C SER A 704 22.43 -14.98 -7.18
N LEU A 705 23.73 -15.27 -7.35
CA LEU A 705 24.57 -15.82 -6.28
C LEU A 705 24.75 -14.89 -5.07
N VAL A 706 24.59 -13.57 -5.22
CA VAL A 706 24.71 -12.63 -4.08
C VAL A 706 23.39 -12.45 -3.33
N CYS A 707 22.26 -12.81 -3.94
CA CYS A 707 20.93 -12.63 -3.35
C CYS A 707 20.81 -13.32 -1.99
N ARG A 708 21.25 -14.58 -1.88
CA ARG A 708 21.24 -15.32 -0.62
C ARG A 708 22.06 -14.63 0.49
N MET A 709 23.20 -14.04 0.14
CA MET A 709 24.07 -13.34 1.09
C MET A 709 23.41 -12.05 1.60
N MET A 710 22.70 -11.34 0.73
CA MET A 710 22.03 -10.09 1.04
C MET A 710 20.60 -10.29 1.58
N ASN A 711 20.19 -11.53 1.81
CA ASN A 711 18.81 -11.91 2.11
C ASN A 711 17.82 -11.26 1.12
N ALA A 712 18.17 -11.25 -0.17
CA ALA A 712 17.40 -10.69 -1.26
C ALA A 712 16.81 -11.81 -2.13
N ASP A 713 15.74 -11.47 -2.82
CA ASP A 713 15.00 -12.33 -3.75
C ASP A 713 14.53 -11.49 -4.93
N PHE A 714 14.03 -12.16 -5.98
CA PHE A 714 13.50 -11.51 -7.18
C PHE A 714 11.98 -11.54 -7.19
N ASP A 715 11.36 -11.27 -6.03
CA ASP A 715 9.90 -11.16 -5.90
C ASP A 715 9.40 -9.72 -6.22
N GLY A 716 10.35 -8.87 -6.61
CA GLY A 716 10.22 -7.45 -6.93
C GLY A 716 10.04 -6.57 -5.69
N GLY A 717 10.66 -6.96 -4.59
CA GLY A 717 11.10 -6.07 -3.53
C GLY A 717 12.08 -5.00 -4.03
N GLN A 718 12.31 -4.00 -3.20
CA GLN A 718 13.22 -2.91 -3.52
C GLN A 718 14.56 -3.10 -2.80
N ILE A 719 15.62 -2.60 -3.44
CA ILE A 719 16.95 -2.50 -2.85
C ILE A 719 17.45 -1.07 -2.98
N ALA A 720 18.28 -0.65 -2.04
CA ALA A 720 18.84 0.69 -1.99
C ALA A 720 20.33 0.69 -2.37
N VAL A 721 20.79 1.84 -2.88
CA VAL A 721 22.17 2.13 -3.29
C VAL A 721 22.61 3.49 -2.74
#